data_AF-A0A2N2X625-F1
#
_entry.id   AF-A0A2N2X625-F1
#
_cell.length_a   1.000
_cell.length_b   1.000
_cell.length_c   1.000
_cell.angle_alpha   90.00
_cell.angle_beta   90.00
_cell.angle_gamma   90.00
#
_symmetry.space_group_name_H-M   'P 1'
#
loop_
_entity.id
_entity.type
_entity.pdbx_description
1 polymer ?
#
loop_
_entity_poly.entity_id
_entity_poly.type
_entity_poly.pdbx_seq_one_letter_code
_entity_poly.pdbx_strand_id
1 'polypeptide(L)'
;MKQHYKKQFLLTLSLCLLFFAVSAQNSDELWTKKTDFEKSASKKLVRKSIPKKFEIYQLNINQLKSRINNAPKRKGNLEKSSTILSFPNEKGILEKYQIFEASIMEENLQKQYPNIRSYVGKGIENPGSVIRFSVTPQGLHTMVLGKAEGSVFIDPYTENKDSYIVYSSKNLPSTAPFECKFDEVNTSQKTSASSASAKEDNANDGKLRTFRLAVATTGEYSQFHLNRQGISSTATDAVKKAAVLSAIVTTMTRVNGIFERDVSLTMKLVANNNAIIFLDAATDDLSNDNPNNVLLDESQTVIDANIGNANYDIGHTFSTGGGGVAQLNSPCNTGGKARGITGLTSPVGDQFDIDFVAHEMGHQYGAHHTFNSGVAGCANGNRNDGTAVEPGSGSTIMSYAGICSPENVQNDADAYFHLVSIREMWKNISTGSSTCATISVTGNAAPTVNDLLNYIIPKSTPFVLTANASDSNGDNLTYTWEQLNIEIATAPPVSTATSGPAFRSIMPNSSPMRYFPDQTTVNTGNLSNKWEVLPSVGRTMRFGVNVRDNNSVGGQTASKETLVTFAGGAGPFKVTSQSAAVTWAAGTSRTITWDVANTNSAPVNCSFVNIRLSLDGGITFPVLLVSNTPNDGSQDIVVPNNATTTARIKVESAGNIFYSVNTKNITIQTSEFIMNFDAISKNVCAPNSAVYTFSYTTFNGFNETTAFSATGNPAGTTVTFSPTSAGANNTPVTMTVNGITNNNVGASNISVTGTSATKTKTTIIALNVYTATISAPTLVSPLNNAARVLKPHTLSWNKDVNALNYTIEIANINTFATILESATINVNFYNPQLLLPNTSYFWRVKSINDCGESAFSNIFKFTTENDVCAINNAIDVPLSIPDNNPTGVSSKILITDNKIISDVNVTINITHTWVGDLDLMLISPKGTTVLLAASRIDDGQNYINTGFDDGASLSFDSGSAPYTGVFRPFGNLAMFNNEESFGNWILKAEDSGPADLGTINSWNLEICGVPVINLNDLDHDGVLNDVDQCPNTTPGSLVDALGCFTLPNNNFSIEVTSETCPNRDNGKILIAATAMHNYVAVISGISTDGVTPISITNKPFTNSLPLDNLEPGTYIICISVSGETFEQCFEIKVIAGEEILAEANVTSGKAAVEIKKG
;
A
#
# COMPACT_ATOMS: atom_id res chain seq x y z
N MET A 1 -55.17 -55.54 37.20
CA MET A 1 -54.48 -55.12 35.97
C MET A 1 -53.59 -53.86 36.09
N LYS A 2 -53.90 -52.85 36.92
CA LYS A 2 -53.06 -51.62 37.03
C LYS A 2 -51.69 -51.78 37.73
N GLN A 3 -51.47 -52.83 38.54
CA GLN A 3 -50.20 -53.04 39.26
C GLN A 3 -49.13 -53.77 38.42
N HIS A 4 -49.51 -54.60 37.46
CA HIS A 4 -48.54 -55.30 36.59
C HIS A 4 -47.88 -54.36 35.57
N TYR A 5 -48.65 -53.42 34.99
CA TYR A 5 -48.12 -52.43 34.06
C TYR A 5 -47.15 -51.43 34.72
N LYS A 6 -47.34 -51.06 35.99
CA LYS A 6 -46.41 -50.18 36.70
C LYS A 6 -45.05 -50.85 36.95
N LYS A 7 -45.02 -52.15 37.29
CA LYS A 7 -43.77 -52.89 37.49
C LYS A 7 -43.03 -53.13 36.16
N GLN A 8 -43.74 -53.44 35.08
CA GLN A 8 -43.11 -53.56 33.76
C GLN A 8 -42.58 -52.22 33.24
N PHE A 9 -43.33 -51.13 33.38
CA PHE A 9 -42.89 -49.79 32.97
C PHE A 9 -41.66 -49.31 33.75
N LEU A 10 -41.63 -49.51 35.08
CA LEU A 10 -40.45 -49.20 35.92
C LEU A 10 -39.25 -50.10 35.59
N LEU A 11 -39.47 -51.37 35.22
CA LEU A 11 -38.38 -52.26 34.82
C LEU A 11 -37.81 -51.86 33.45
N THR A 12 -38.64 -51.50 32.46
CA THR A 12 -38.18 -50.97 31.16
C THR A 12 -37.57 -49.58 31.25
N LEU A 13 -38.05 -48.72 32.16
CA LEU A 13 -37.47 -47.40 32.39
C LEU A 13 -36.11 -47.53 33.10
N SER A 14 -35.98 -48.46 34.05
CA SER A 14 -34.71 -48.76 34.72
C SER A 14 -33.72 -49.45 33.76
N LEU A 15 -34.18 -50.35 32.88
CA LEU A 15 -33.34 -50.94 31.83
C LEU A 15 -32.90 -49.88 30.80
N CYS A 16 -33.79 -48.99 30.37
CA CYS A 16 -33.44 -47.89 29.47
C CYS A 16 -32.46 -46.93 30.15
N LEU A 17 -32.66 -46.58 31.42
CA LEU A 17 -31.72 -45.73 32.18
C LEU A 17 -30.37 -46.43 32.40
N LEU A 18 -30.32 -47.75 32.52
CA LEU A 18 -29.07 -48.53 32.53
C LEU A 18 -28.39 -48.57 31.15
N PHE A 19 -29.15 -48.64 30.04
CA PHE A 19 -28.59 -48.54 28.68
C PHE A 19 -28.09 -47.11 28.35
N PHE A 20 -28.75 -46.07 28.87
CA PHE A 20 -28.28 -44.68 28.76
C PHE A 20 -27.10 -44.39 29.69
N ALA A 21 -27.04 -45.01 30.89
CA ALA A 21 -25.91 -44.86 31.81
C ALA A 21 -24.65 -45.60 31.34
N VAL A 22 -24.79 -46.75 30.68
CA VAL A 22 -23.64 -47.52 30.14
C VAL A 22 -23.14 -46.91 28.82
N SER A 23 -24.00 -46.27 28.03
CA SER A 23 -23.58 -45.54 26.81
C SER A 23 -22.99 -44.15 27.11
N ALA A 24 -23.25 -43.58 28.29
CA ALA A 24 -22.67 -42.31 28.74
C ALA A 24 -21.30 -42.46 29.44
N GLN A 25 -20.77 -43.68 29.58
CA GLN A 25 -19.52 -43.98 30.29
C GLN A 25 -18.36 -44.49 29.39
N ASN A 26 -18.46 -44.38 28.07
CA ASN A 26 -17.25 -44.49 27.22
C ASN A 26 -16.59 -43.11 27.15
N SER A 27 -15.81 -42.75 28.16
CA SER A 27 -14.94 -41.58 28.06
C SER A 27 -13.95 -41.79 26.91
N ASP A 28 -13.91 -40.78 26.06
CA ASP A 28 -13.19 -40.72 24.79
C ASP A 28 -11.67 -40.52 25.00
N GLU A 29 -11.07 -41.28 25.92
CA GLU A 29 -9.76 -40.93 26.48
C GLU A 29 -8.61 -41.57 25.71
N LEU A 30 -8.36 -41.03 24.51
CA LEU A 30 -7.04 -41.16 23.86
C LEU A 30 -5.93 -40.55 24.71
N TRP A 31 -6.25 -39.52 25.49
CA TRP A 31 -5.33 -38.70 26.26
C TRP A 31 -5.66 -38.74 27.75
N THR A 32 -4.65 -38.96 28.58
CA THR A 32 -4.77 -38.87 30.04
C THR A 32 -3.75 -37.86 30.57
N LYS A 33 -4.20 -36.76 31.20
CA LYS A 33 -3.31 -35.72 31.75
C LYS A 33 -2.44 -36.29 32.89
N LYS A 34 -1.15 -35.93 32.93
CA LYS A 34 -0.20 -36.34 33.99
C LYS A 34 0.20 -35.14 34.84
N THR A 35 -0.35 -35.02 36.04
CA THR A 35 -0.08 -33.90 36.96
C THR A 35 1.19 -34.06 37.80
N ASP A 36 1.66 -35.30 38.00
CA ASP A 36 2.85 -35.63 38.82
C ASP A 36 3.98 -36.28 37.99
N PHE A 37 4.10 -35.94 36.70
CA PHE A 37 5.04 -36.62 35.80
C PHE A 37 6.50 -36.55 36.29
N GLU A 38 6.90 -35.48 36.97
CA GLU A 38 8.27 -35.36 37.52
C GLU A 38 8.62 -36.44 38.58
N LYS A 39 7.63 -37.18 39.09
CA LYS A 39 7.84 -38.36 39.96
C LYS A 39 7.92 -39.69 39.20
N SER A 40 7.80 -39.67 37.87
CA SER A 40 7.85 -40.86 37.01
C SER A 40 9.27 -41.42 36.89
N ALA A 41 9.41 -42.75 36.91
CA ALA A 41 10.68 -43.44 36.63
C ALA A 41 11.03 -43.51 35.13
N SER A 42 10.20 -42.92 34.25
CA SER A 42 10.39 -42.99 32.79
C SER A 42 11.53 -42.06 32.33
N LYS A 43 12.44 -42.59 31.52
CA LYS A 43 13.56 -41.82 30.96
C LYS A 43 13.04 -40.82 29.91
N LYS A 44 13.42 -39.54 30.07
CA LYS A 44 13.01 -38.43 29.20
C LYS A 44 13.84 -38.44 27.92
N LEU A 45 13.22 -38.09 26.79
CA LEU A 45 13.95 -37.84 25.54
C LEU A 45 14.81 -36.59 25.68
N VAL A 46 16.02 -36.65 25.13
CA VAL A 46 16.90 -35.48 25.07
C VAL A 46 16.26 -34.42 24.16
N ARG A 47 16.15 -33.19 24.65
CA ARG A 47 15.65 -32.03 23.91
C ARG A 47 16.66 -30.90 24.03
N LYS A 48 16.87 -30.14 22.95
CA LYS A 48 17.77 -28.98 22.93
C LYS A 48 17.27 -27.87 23.85
N SER A 49 15.95 -27.68 23.89
CA SER A 49 15.27 -26.70 24.73
C SER A 49 14.05 -27.31 25.42
N ILE A 50 13.75 -26.81 26.63
CA ILE A 50 12.56 -27.16 27.40
C ILE A 50 11.67 -25.90 27.43
N PRO A 51 10.40 -25.99 27.00
CA PRO A 51 9.49 -24.84 27.06
C PRO A 51 9.32 -24.32 28.50
N LYS A 52 9.20 -23.01 28.67
CA LYS A 52 8.93 -22.36 29.97
C LYS A 52 7.56 -22.74 30.55
N LYS A 53 6.60 -23.07 29.69
CA LYS A 53 5.25 -23.55 30.05
C LYS A 53 4.87 -24.68 29.09
N PHE A 54 4.40 -25.78 29.64
CA PHE A 54 3.92 -26.94 28.90
C PHE A 54 3.04 -27.82 29.79
N GLU A 55 2.29 -28.72 29.16
CA GLU A 55 1.48 -29.75 29.81
C GLU A 55 1.94 -31.14 29.37
N ILE A 56 1.73 -32.16 30.22
CA ILE A 56 2.11 -33.55 29.91
C ILE A 56 0.88 -34.44 29.88
N TYR A 57 0.79 -35.25 28.82
CA TYR A 57 -0.27 -36.24 28.64
C TYR A 57 0.30 -37.61 28.31
N GLN A 58 -0.38 -38.67 28.75
CA GLN A 58 -0.17 -40.02 28.25
C GLN A 58 -1.11 -40.27 27.07
N LEU A 59 -0.62 -40.91 26.02
CA LEU A 59 -1.37 -41.22 24.80
C LEU A 59 -1.57 -42.73 24.65
N ASN A 60 -2.81 -43.17 24.41
CA ASN A 60 -3.07 -44.53 23.94
C ASN A 60 -2.80 -44.63 22.42
N ILE A 61 -1.53 -44.83 22.05
CA ILE A 61 -1.09 -44.84 20.65
C ILE A 61 -1.74 -45.95 19.82
N ASN A 62 -2.04 -47.11 20.43
CA ASN A 62 -2.68 -48.22 19.74
C ASN A 62 -4.14 -47.90 19.38
N GLN A 63 -4.87 -47.27 20.31
CA GLN A 63 -6.21 -46.79 20.04
C GLN A 63 -6.22 -45.66 19.00
N LEU A 64 -5.23 -44.75 19.05
CA LEU A 64 -5.06 -43.73 18.01
C LEU A 64 -4.88 -44.37 16.63
N LYS A 65 -3.95 -45.31 16.50
CA LYS A 65 -3.67 -46.05 15.25
C LYS A 65 -4.90 -46.78 14.72
N SER A 66 -5.68 -47.42 15.59
CA SER A 66 -6.93 -48.10 15.22
C SER A 66 -7.96 -47.13 14.64
N ARG A 67 -8.12 -45.95 15.25
CA ARG A 67 -9.10 -44.94 14.81
C ARG A 67 -8.71 -44.26 13.49
N ILE A 68 -7.42 -43.98 13.27
CA ILE A 68 -6.96 -43.31 12.04
C ILE A 68 -6.85 -44.25 10.82
N ASN A 69 -6.84 -45.56 11.02
CA ASN A 69 -6.68 -46.53 9.93
C ASN A 69 -7.79 -46.44 8.86
N ASN A 70 -8.96 -45.94 9.25
CA ASN A 70 -10.11 -45.74 8.34
C ASN A 70 -10.29 -44.28 7.90
N ALA A 71 -9.34 -43.38 8.21
CA ALA A 71 -9.43 -42.00 7.78
C ALA A 71 -9.39 -41.90 6.25
N PRO A 72 -10.33 -41.20 5.60
CA PRO A 72 -10.32 -41.03 4.17
C PRO A 72 -9.09 -40.23 3.72
N LYS A 73 -8.56 -40.55 2.53
CA LYS A 73 -7.50 -39.76 1.90
C LYS A 73 -8.03 -38.38 1.55
N ARG A 74 -7.23 -37.34 1.80
CA ARG A 74 -7.49 -35.99 1.29
C ARG A 74 -7.47 -36.03 -0.25
N LYS A 75 -8.58 -35.63 -0.88
CA LYS A 75 -8.73 -35.54 -2.33
C LYS A 75 -9.57 -34.30 -2.68
N GLY A 76 -9.07 -33.46 -3.61
CA GLY A 76 -9.80 -32.34 -4.22
C GLY A 76 -10.78 -31.62 -3.28
N ASN A 77 -12.04 -31.48 -3.72
CA ASN A 77 -13.16 -31.03 -2.89
C ASN A 77 -13.39 -32.07 -1.77
N LEU A 78 -12.97 -31.75 -0.55
CA LEU A 78 -13.05 -32.67 0.59
C LEU A 78 -14.49 -33.11 0.87
N GLU A 79 -14.73 -34.43 0.78
CA GLU A 79 -15.89 -35.06 1.40
C GLU A 79 -15.75 -35.07 2.93
N LYS A 80 -16.85 -35.08 3.68
CA LYS A 80 -16.82 -35.13 5.16
C LYS A 80 -16.09 -36.39 5.65
N SER A 81 -15.20 -36.26 6.63
CA SER A 81 -14.60 -37.41 7.33
C SER A 81 -15.45 -37.84 8.52
N SER A 82 -15.71 -39.14 8.64
CA SER A 82 -16.30 -39.74 9.84
C SER A 82 -15.28 -39.96 10.97
N THR A 83 -13.98 -39.77 10.69
CA THR A 83 -12.92 -39.93 11.69
C THR A 83 -12.72 -38.62 12.44
N ILE A 84 -13.19 -38.58 13.68
CA ILE A 84 -13.04 -37.43 14.59
C ILE A 84 -12.10 -37.80 15.72
N LEU A 85 -11.08 -36.98 15.96
CA LEU A 85 -10.11 -37.15 17.04
C LEU A 85 -9.98 -35.88 17.88
N SER A 86 -9.73 -36.08 19.17
CA SER A 86 -9.50 -35.00 20.14
C SER A 86 -8.01 -34.85 20.42
N PHE A 87 -7.50 -33.61 20.45
CA PHE A 87 -6.10 -33.29 20.80
C PHE A 87 -6.05 -32.21 21.88
N PRO A 88 -5.16 -32.33 22.89
CA PRO A 88 -4.99 -31.30 23.91
C PRO A 88 -4.30 -30.07 23.32
N ASN A 89 -4.79 -28.89 23.70
CA ASN A 89 -4.12 -27.62 23.45
C ASN A 89 -3.24 -27.19 24.64
N GLU A 90 -2.54 -26.06 24.50
CA GLU A 90 -1.62 -25.49 25.49
C GLU A 90 -2.31 -25.04 26.79
N LYS A 91 -3.64 -24.89 26.78
CA LYS A 91 -4.49 -24.58 27.94
C LYS A 91 -5.04 -25.85 28.62
N GLY A 92 -4.71 -27.03 28.08
CA GLY A 92 -5.17 -28.32 28.55
C GLY A 92 -6.61 -28.68 28.19
N ILE A 93 -7.18 -28.01 27.19
CA ILE A 93 -8.52 -28.29 26.66
C ILE A 93 -8.38 -29.23 25.46
N LEU A 94 -9.22 -30.26 25.38
CA LEU A 94 -9.29 -31.17 24.24
C LEU A 94 -10.15 -30.56 23.12
N GLU A 95 -9.56 -30.33 21.95
CA GLU A 95 -10.24 -29.82 20.75
C GLU A 95 -10.44 -30.94 19.73
N LYS A 96 -11.57 -30.96 19.02
CA LYS A 96 -11.91 -32.01 18.07
C LYS A 96 -11.57 -31.61 16.64
N TYR A 97 -11.07 -32.57 15.88
CA TYR A 97 -10.68 -32.40 14.48
C TYR A 97 -11.26 -33.51 13.62
N GLN A 98 -11.79 -33.15 12.46
CA GLN A 98 -12.13 -34.09 11.38
C GLN A 98 -10.86 -34.45 10.61
N ILE A 99 -10.50 -35.73 10.61
CA ILE A 99 -9.17 -36.21 10.19
C ILE A 99 -9.19 -36.81 8.80
N PHE A 100 -8.18 -36.46 8.01
CA PHE A 100 -7.91 -36.97 6.67
C PHE A 100 -6.47 -37.49 6.57
N GLU A 101 -6.27 -38.60 5.87
CA GLU A 101 -4.93 -39.03 5.49
C GLU A 101 -4.39 -38.07 4.42
N ALA A 102 -3.28 -37.42 4.73
CA ALA A 102 -2.58 -36.51 3.83
C ALA A 102 -1.13 -36.98 3.73
N SER A 103 -0.97 -38.14 3.11
CA SER A 103 0.32 -38.81 2.92
C SER A 103 1.26 -37.93 2.10
N ILE A 104 2.46 -37.73 2.64
CA ILE A 104 3.56 -37.01 2.02
C ILE A 104 4.56 -37.95 1.33
N MET A 105 4.19 -39.22 1.13
CA MET A 105 4.97 -40.20 0.39
C MET A 105 4.18 -40.65 -0.83
N GLU A 106 4.86 -40.84 -1.96
CA GLU A 106 4.27 -41.52 -3.10
C GLU A 106 3.84 -42.95 -2.76
N GLU A 107 2.88 -43.48 -3.53
CA GLU A 107 2.18 -44.72 -3.19
C GLU A 107 3.13 -45.92 -3.00
N ASN A 108 4.17 -46.03 -3.83
CA ASN A 108 5.14 -47.12 -3.75
C ASN A 108 6.01 -47.03 -2.49
N LEU A 109 6.46 -45.83 -2.11
CA LEU A 109 7.21 -45.63 -0.87
C LEU A 109 6.30 -45.88 0.35
N GLN A 110 5.05 -45.39 0.30
CA GLN A 110 4.07 -45.62 1.36
C GLN A 110 3.73 -47.10 1.56
N LYS A 111 3.70 -47.90 0.49
CA LYS A 111 3.52 -49.37 0.56
C LYS A 111 4.71 -50.07 1.23
N GLN A 112 5.94 -49.61 0.97
CA GLN A 112 7.14 -50.14 1.63
C GLN A 112 7.19 -49.80 3.12
N TYR A 113 6.69 -48.63 3.51
CA TYR A 113 6.70 -48.14 4.89
C TYR A 113 5.28 -47.86 5.43
N PRO A 114 4.42 -48.89 5.63
CA PRO A 114 3.00 -48.70 5.95
C PRO A 114 2.74 -48.09 7.33
N ASN A 115 3.73 -48.14 8.23
CA ASN A 115 3.67 -47.64 9.62
C ASN A 115 4.12 -46.17 9.77
N ILE A 116 4.49 -45.52 8.67
CA ILE A 116 4.88 -44.10 8.62
C ILE A 116 3.76 -43.38 7.86
N ARG A 117 2.96 -42.58 8.56
CA ARG A 117 1.76 -41.93 7.98
C ARG A 117 1.68 -40.46 8.41
N SER A 118 1.10 -39.62 7.56
CA SER A 118 0.86 -38.20 7.83
C SER A 118 -0.61 -37.83 7.55
N TYR A 119 -1.12 -36.90 8.34
CA TYR A 119 -2.54 -36.55 8.40
C TYR A 119 -2.73 -35.03 8.48
N VAL A 120 -3.93 -34.59 8.11
CA VAL A 120 -4.42 -33.24 8.35
C VAL A 120 -5.78 -33.32 9.05
N GLY A 121 -6.08 -32.35 9.91
CA GLY A 121 -7.37 -32.24 10.57
C GLY A 121 -7.93 -30.83 10.52
N LYS A 122 -9.24 -30.71 10.22
CA LYS A 122 -10.00 -29.45 10.32
C LYS A 122 -10.70 -29.40 11.68
N GLY A 123 -10.52 -28.31 12.43
CA GLY A 123 -11.16 -28.12 13.73
C GLY A 123 -12.69 -28.09 13.62
N ILE A 124 -13.39 -28.66 14.60
CA ILE A 124 -14.86 -28.67 14.64
C ILE A 124 -15.37 -27.45 15.42
N GLU A 125 -14.86 -27.25 16.63
CA GLU A 125 -15.24 -26.10 17.47
C GLU A 125 -14.65 -24.80 16.92
N ASN A 126 -13.45 -24.88 16.36
CA ASN A 126 -12.74 -23.75 15.73
C ASN A 126 -12.35 -24.13 14.29
N PRO A 127 -13.23 -23.88 13.30
CA PRO A 127 -12.99 -24.28 11.90
C PRO A 127 -11.70 -23.76 11.24
N GLY A 128 -11.15 -22.64 11.72
CA GLY A 128 -9.87 -22.08 11.25
C GLY A 128 -8.63 -22.73 11.88
N SER A 129 -8.80 -23.62 12.87
CA SER A 129 -7.71 -24.39 13.46
C SER A 129 -7.41 -25.62 12.61
N VAL A 130 -6.17 -25.73 12.10
CA VAL A 130 -5.73 -26.85 11.27
C VAL A 130 -4.59 -27.59 11.97
N ILE A 131 -4.75 -28.89 12.17
CA ILE A 131 -3.69 -29.75 12.73
C ILE A 131 -3.02 -30.55 11.62
N ARG A 132 -1.69 -30.52 11.56
CA ARG A 132 -0.86 -31.44 10.78
C ARG A 132 -0.14 -32.36 11.74
N PHE A 133 -0.18 -33.67 11.48
CA PHE A 133 0.50 -34.63 12.34
C PHE A 133 1.00 -35.86 11.62
N SER A 134 2.10 -36.41 12.11
CA SER A 134 2.66 -37.68 11.67
C SER A 134 2.50 -38.73 12.78
N VAL A 135 2.23 -39.97 12.37
CA VAL A 135 2.29 -41.15 13.24
C VAL A 135 3.31 -42.08 12.63
N THR A 136 4.45 -42.21 13.31
CA THR A 136 5.59 -43.01 12.86
C THR A 136 6.05 -43.94 13.98
N PRO A 137 7.01 -44.84 13.75
CA PRO A 137 7.71 -45.55 14.83
C PRO A 137 8.31 -44.63 15.91
N GLN A 138 8.52 -43.34 15.64
CA GLN A 138 8.97 -42.35 16.63
C GLN A 138 7.85 -41.84 17.55
N GLY A 139 6.60 -42.16 17.27
CA GLY A 139 5.43 -41.67 18.02
C GLY A 139 4.58 -40.70 17.19
N LEU A 140 3.73 -39.95 17.90
CA LEU A 140 2.91 -38.88 17.34
C LEU A 140 3.68 -37.54 17.41
N HIS A 141 3.75 -36.82 16.29
CA HIS A 141 4.25 -35.44 16.28
C HIS A 141 3.22 -34.55 15.60
N THR A 142 2.87 -33.42 16.23
CA THR A 142 1.84 -32.52 15.71
C THR A 142 2.35 -31.09 15.56
N MET A 143 1.61 -30.32 14.75
CA MET A 143 1.65 -28.87 14.68
C MET A 143 0.23 -28.37 14.39
N VAL A 144 -0.28 -27.49 15.25
CA VAL A 144 -1.57 -26.82 15.08
C VAL A 144 -1.34 -25.39 14.62
N LEU A 145 -1.99 -25.01 13.53
CA LEU A 145 -1.97 -23.69 12.90
C LEU A 145 -3.32 -22.99 13.05
N GLY A 146 -3.36 -21.68 12.77
CA GLY A 146 -4.60 -20.89 12.75
C GLY A 146 -5.02 -20.29 14.10
N LYS A 147 -4.08 -20.20 15.06
CA LYS A 147 -4.29 -19.59 16.38
C LYS A 147 -3.44 -18.34 16.57
N ALA A 148 -4.03 -17.30 17.16
CA ALA A 148 -3.34 -16.05 17.48
C ALA A 148 -2.24 -16.23 18.55
N GLU A 149 -2.39 -17.23 19.41
CA GLU A 149 -1.44 -17.56 20.48
C GLU A 149 -0.16 -18.25 19.99
N GLY A 150 0.00 -18.48 18.67
CA GLY A 150 1.16 -19.16 18.09
C GLY A 150 0.87 -20.63 17.79
N SER A 151 1.80 -21.28 17.10
CA SER A 151 1.71 -22.71 16.79
C SER A 151 1.81 -23.56 18.04
N VAL A 152 0.99 -24.61 18.12
CA VAL A 152 0.97 -25.56 19.24
C VAL A 152 1.51 -26.91 18.77
N PHE A 153 2.43 -27.47 19.54
CA PHE A 153 3.10 -28.73 19.24
C PHE A 153 2.77 -29.78 20.30
N ILE A 154 2.63 -31.01 19.84
CA ILE A 154 2.55 -32.20 20.68
C ILE A 154 3.64 -33.16 20.21
N ASP A 155 4.60 -33.43 21.09
CA ASP A 155 5.77 -34.27 20.81
C ASP A 155 5.94 -35.36 21.87
N PRO A 156 6.60 -36.49 21.55
CA PRO A 156 7.03 -37.45 22.55
C PRO A 156 7.96 -36.78 23.59
N TYR A 157 7.73 -37.08 24.86
CA TYR A 157 8.52 -36.60 25.99
C TYR A 157 9.39 -37.70 26.62
N THR A 158 9.00 -38.97 26.50
CA THR A 158 9.72 -40.12 27.05
C THR A 158 10.31 -41.01 25.97
N GLU A 159 11.43 -41.70 26.27
CA GLU A 159 12.11 -42.61 25.32
C GLU A 159 11.21 -43.77 24.88
N ASN A 160 10.32 -44.23 25.77
CA ASN A 160 9.33 -45.27 25.47
C ASN A 160 8.11 -44.76 24.67
N LYS A 161 8.01 -43.44 24.41
CA LYS A 161 6.96 -42.80 23.61
C LYS A 161 5.54 -42.90 24.19
N ASP A 162 5.43 -43.13 25.50
CA ASP A 162 4.14 -43.21 26.21
C ASP A 162 3.60 -41.83 26.62
N SER A 163 4.50 -40.89 26.98
CA SER A 163 4.13 -39.56 27.44
C SER A 163 4.54 -38.49 26.44
N TYR A 164 3.71 -37.48 26.30
CA TYR A 164 3.80 -36.41 25.30
C TYR A 164 3.74 -35.05 25.99
N ILE A 165 4.53 -34.12 25.47
CA ILE A 165 4.58 -32.72 25.89
C ILE A 165 3.75 -31.87 24.94
N VAL A 166 2.90 -31.00 25.49
CA VAL A 166 2.06 -30.05 24.76
C VAL A 166 2.52 -28.64 25.08
N TYR A 167 2.92 -27.87 24.07
CA TYR A 167 3.47 -26.53 24.27
C TYR A 167 3.22 -25.61 23.07
N SER A 168 3.23 -24.31 23.31
CA SER A 168 3.22 -23.27 22.28
C SER A 168 4.66 -22.80 21.99
N SER A 169 4.97 -22.49 20.73
CA SER A 169 6.28 -21.95 20.32
C SER A 169 6.70 -20.73 21.14
N LYS A 170 5.74 -19.88 21.55
CA LYS A 170 6.01 -18.68 22.37
C LYS A 170 6.67 -18.97 23.71
N ASN A 171 6.63 -20.22 24.19
CA ASN A 171 7.23 -20.60 25.46
C ASN A 171 8.65 -21.18 25.31
N LEU A 172 9.19 -21.31 24.11
CA LEU A 172 10.54 -21.82 23.93
C LEU A 172 11.60 -20.78 24.34
N PRO A 173 12.69 -21.21 25.01
CA PRO A 173 13.82 -20.35 25.31
C PRO A 173 14.72 -20.16 24.09
N SER A 174 15.37 -18.99 24.01
CA SER A 174 16.41 -18.71 23.00
C SER A 174 17.47 -19.80 22.99
N THR A 175 17.84 -20.28 21.80
CA THR A 175 19.02 -21.13 21.62
C THR A 175 20.10 -20.37 20.83
N ALA A 176 21.34 -20.88 20.85
CA ALA A 176 22.50 -20.18 20.30
C ALA A 176 22.38 -19.90 18.79
N PRO A 177 22.90 -18.75 18.31
CA PRO A 177 22.74 -18.29 16.93
C PRO A 177 23.52 -19.16 15.93
N PHE A 178 23.03 -19.18 14.69
CA PHE A 178 23.55 -19.93 13.56
C PHE A 178 23.61 -19.02 12.32
N GLU A 179 24.45 -19.34 11.34
CA GLU A 179 24.58 -18.59 10.08
C GLU A 179 23.82 -19.30 8.95
N CYS A 180 22.74 -18.69 8.46
CA CYS A 180 22.16 -19.02 7.16
C CYS A 180 22.90 -18.23 6.06
N LYS A 181 23.17 -18.89 4.93
CA LYS A 181 23.78 -18.28 3.73
C LYS A 181 22.92 -18.65 2.53
N PHE A 182 22.95 -17.90 1.45
CA PHE A 182 22.26 -18.27 0.21
C PHE A 182 23.22 -18.19 -0.99
N ASP A 183 22.93 -18.94 -2.05
CA ASP A 183 23.82 -19.08 -3.20
C ASP A 183 23.19 -18.52 -4.49
N GLU A 184 23.72 -17.38 -4.95
CA GLU A 184 23.37 -16.76 -6.24
C GLU A 184 24.12 -17.44 -7.40
N VAL A 185 23.78 -18.67 -7.77
CA VAL A 185 24.36 -19.25 -9.00
C VAL A 185 23.79 -18.55 -10.22
N ASN A 186 24.60 -17.64 -10.78
CA ASN A 186 24.66 -17.20 -12.17
C ASN A 186 23.31 -17.06 -12.90
N THR A 187 22.47 -16.17 -12.40
CA THR A 187 21.95 -15.15 -13.30
C THR A 187 22.85 -13.94 -13.09
N SER A 188 23.51 -13.49 -14.16
CA SER A 188 24.31 -12.24 -14.23
C SER A 188 23.43 -10.99 -14.09
N GLN A 189 22.33 -11.14 -13.38
CA GLN A 189 21.36 -10.17 -13.05
C GLN A 189 21.23 -10.30 -11.53
N LYS A 190 21.97 -9.45 -10.82
CA LYS A 190 21.24 -8.58 -9.89
C LYS A 190 20.22 -7.80 -10.72
N THR A 191 19.20 -8.48 -11.26
CA THR A 191 17.86 -7.94 -11.28
C THR A 191 17.56 -7.80 -9.82
N SER A 192 18.07 -6.74 -9.19
CA SER A 192 17.18 -5.69 -8.76
C SER A 192 15.74 -6.18 -8.78
N ALA A 193 15.39 -6.93 -7.73
CA ALA A 193 14.09 -7.55 -7.66
C ALA A 193 13.11 -6.41 -7.90
N SER A 194 12.39 -6.49 -9.02
CA SER A 194 11.23 -5.67 -9.30
C SER A 194 10.52 -5.53 -7.97
N SER A 195 10.41 -4.30 -7.44
CA SER A 195 9.57 -4.04 -6.27
C SER A 195 8.30 -4.84 -6.50
N ALA A 196 7.92 -5.76 -5.60
CA ALA A 196 6.76 -6.61 -5.78
C ALA A 196 5.51 -5.73 -5.88
N SER A 197 5.23 -5.22 -7.08
CA SER A 197 4.18 -4.27 -7.42
C SER A 197 3.01 -4.96 -8.11
N ALA A 198 3.08 -6.28 -8.29
CA ALA A 198 1.88 -7.08 -8.47
C ALA A 198 1.10 -7.04 -7.16
N LYS A 199 0.23 -6.03 -7.04
CA LYS A 199 -0.58 -5.74 -5.84
C LYS A 199 -1.47 -6.91 -5.39
N GLU A 200 -1.53 -8.02 -6.14
CA GLU A 200 -2.47 -9.12 -5.93
C GLU A 200 -1.89 -10.53 -6.19
N ASP A 201 -0.57 -10.71 -6.22
CA ASP A 201 0.05 -12.05 -6.29
C ASP A 201 -0.22 -12.83 -4.99
N ASN A 202 -1.31 -13.59 -4.97
CA ASN A 202 -1.75 -14.36 -3.82
C ASN A 202 -2.09 -15.78 -4.27
N ALA A 203 -2.03 -16.74 -3.35
CA ALA A 203 -2.54 -18.08 -3.61
C ALA A 203 -4.07 -18.05 -3.73
N ASN A 204 -4.60 -17.77 -4.91
CA ASN A 204 -6.01 -17.41 -5.10
C ASN A 204 -6.70 -18.10 -6.30
N ASP A 205 -6.10 -19.15 -6.85
CA ASP A 205 -6.60 -19.84 -8.04
C ASP A 205 -7.40 -21.11 -7.75
N GLY A 206 -7.65 -21.43 -6.47
CA GLY A 206 -8.39 -22.60 -6.02
C GLY A 206 -7.71 -23.93 -6.35
N LYS A 207 -6.38 -23.93 -6.49
CA LYS A 207 -5.58 -25.11 -6.83
C LYS A 207 -4.50 -25.39 -5.79
N LEU A 208 -4.28 -26.67 -5.52
CA LEU A 208 -3.16 -27.19 -4.74
C LEU A 208 -2.08 -27.72 -5.68
N ARG A 209 -0.86 -27.21 -5.53
CA ARG A 209 0.34 -27.61 -6.29
C ARG A 209 1.10 -28.71 -5.55
N THR A 210 1.25 -29.88 -6.16
CA THR A 210 1.99 -31.01 -5.59
C THR A 210 3.33 -31.18 -6.29
N PHE A 211 4.43 -30.96 -5.56
CA PHE A 211 5.80 -31.17 -6.03
C PHE A 211 6.34 -32.53 -5.56
N ARG A 212 7.03 -33.25 -6.43
CA ARG A 212 7.80 -34.45 -6.10
C ARG A 212 9.12 -34.03 -5.47
N LEU A 213 9.31 -34.41 -4.21
CA LEU A 213 10.45 -34.05 -3.40
C LEU A 213 11.40 -35.26 -3.26
N ALA A 214 12.68 -35.03 -3.53
CA ALA A 214 13.75 -35.96 -3.18
C ALA A 214 14.53 -35.39 -1.98
N VAL A 215 14.43 -36.05 -0.82
CA VAL A 215 15.23 -35.69 0.36
C VAL A 215 16.38 -36.67 0.53
N ALA A 216 17.60 -36.21 0.31
CA ALA A 216 18.81 -36.95 0.66
C ALA A 216 19.23 -36.67 2.11
N THR A 217 19.99 -37.58 2.70
CA THR A 217 20.54 -37.41 4.05
C THR A 217 21.99 -37.81 4.09
N THR A 218 22.87 -36.99 4.67
CA THR A 218 24.25 -37.42 4.94
C THR A 218 24.26 -38.58 5.93
N GLY A 219 25.34 -39.36 5.93
CA GLY A 219 25.55 -40.45 6.86
C GLY A 219 25.47 -39.98 8.32
N GLU A 220 25.98 -38.79 8.64
CA GLU A 220 25.93 -38.22 9.99
C GLU A 220 24.50 -37.91 10.44
N TYR A 221 23.66 -37.36 9.55
CA TYR A 221 22.25 -37.13 9.84
C TYR A 221 21.55 -38.45 10.18
N SER A 222 21.79 -39.47 9.36
CA SER A 222 21.26 -40.81 9.63
C SER A 222 21.74 -41.35 10.97
N GLN A 223 23.04 -41.29 11.25
CA GLN A 223 23.60 -41.78 12.51
C GLN A 223 23.04 -41.05 13.73
N PHE A 224 22.84 -39.73 13.66
CA PHE A 224 22.19 -38.96 14.70
C PHE A 224 20.80 -39.52 15.02
N HIS A 225 19.96 -39.73 14.00
CA HIS A 225 18.60 -40.22 14.18
C HIS A 225 18.53 -41.68 14.62
N LEU A 226 19.45 -42.52 14.17
CA LEU A 226 19.56 -43.92 14.63
C LEU A 226 19.90 -43.99 16.11
N ASN A 227 20.89 -43.21 16.55
CA ASN A 227 21.29 -43.13 17.96
C ASN A 227 20.16 -42.59 18.83
N ARG A 228 19.52 -41.49 18.40
CA ARG A 228 18.38 -40.87 19.11
C ARG A 228 17.21 -41.84 19.28
N GLN A 229 16.95 -42.67 18.29
CA GLN A 229 15.84 -43.62 18.30
C GLN A 229 16.18 -44.95 18.97
N GLY A 230 17.43 -45.14 19.42
CA GLY A 230 17.89 -46.39 20.04
C GLY A 230 17.93 -47.57 19.07
N ILE A 231 18.16 -47.31 17.78
CA ILE A 231 18.25 -48.36 16.76
C ILE A 231 19.61 -49.05 16.88
N SER A 232 19.60 -50.38 17.02
CA SER A 232 20.83 -51.17 17.12
C SER A 232 21.73 -50.97 15.90
N SER A 233 23.04 -50.87 16.10
CA SER A 233 24.03 -50.85 15.02
C SER A 233 23.98 -52.12 14.16
N THR A 234 23.51 -53.24 14.72
CA THR A 234 23.29 -54.52 14.04
C THR A 234 21.92 -54.66 13.36
N ALA A 235 21.06 -53.63 13.44
CA ALA A 235 19.79 -53.65 12.74
C ALA A 235 19.99 -53.68 11.22
N THR A 236 19.05 -54.27 10.49
CA THR A 236 19.08 -54.31 9.03
C THR A 236 18.94 -52.89 8.45
N ASP A 237 19.47 -52.68 7.24
CA ASP A 237 19.36 -51.38 6.56
C ASP A 237 17.91 -50.95 6.35
N ALA A 238 16.99 -51.90 6.14
CA ALA A 238 15.56 -51.60 6.05
C ALA A 238 15.02 -50.96 7.34
N VAL A 239 15.43 -51.47 8.51
CA VAL A 239 15.05 -50.90 9.82
C VAL A 239 15.70 -49.54 10.03
N LYS A 240 16.98 -49.41 9.68
CA LYS A 240 17.72 -48.15 9.81
C LYS A 240 17.12 -47.05 8.92
N LYS A 241 16.90 -47.34 7.63
CA LYS A 241 16.27 -46.41 6.69
C LYS A 241 14.84 -46.05 7.08
N ALA A 242 14.05 -46.98 7.65
CA ALA A 242 12.72 -46.66 8.19
C ALA A 242 12.78 -45.64 9.34
N ALA A 243 13.78 -45.76 10.20
CA ALA A 243 13.98 -44.84 11.33
C ALA A 243 14.34 -43.43 10.85
N VAL A 244 15.24 -43.30 9.88
CA VAL A 244 15.63 -42.02 9.28
C VAL A 244 14.47 -41.40 8.49
N LEU A 245 13.78 -42.20 7.67
CA LEU A 245 12.59 -41.76 6.93
C LEU A 245 11.48 -41.25 7.88
N SER A 246 11.35 -41.83 9.07
CA SER A 246 10.40 -41.35 10.08
C SER A 246 10.71 -39.92 10.56
N ALA A 247 11.99 -39.53 10.58
CA ALA A 247 12.41 -38.18 10.95
C ALA A 247 12.09 -37.20 9.81
N ILE A 248 12.49 -37.55 8.57
CA ILE A 248 12.16 -36.78 7.36
C ILE A 248 10.65 -36.52 7.28
N VAL A 249 9.83 -37.57 7.47
CA VAL A 249 8.37 -37.44 7.39
C VAL A 249 7.82 -36.54 8.50
N THR A 250 8.42 -36.56 9.69
CA THR A 250 7.97 -35.72 10.80
C THR A 250 8.20 -34.23 10.48
N THR A 251 9.41 -33.89 10.03
CA THR A 251 9.77 -32.54 9.58
C THR A 251 8.89 -32.07 8.43
N MET A 252 8.83 -32.87 7.34
CA MET A 252 8.09 -32.47 6.14
C MET A 252 6.58 -32.42 6.34
N THR A 253 6.03 -33.14 7.33
CA THR A 253 4.60 -33.01 7.68
C THR A 253 4.27 -31.61 8.22
N ARG A 254 5.17 -31.04 9.02
CA ARG A 254 5.04 -29.68 9.59
C ARG A 254 5.28 -28.62 8.53
N VAL A 255 6.38 -28.74 7.78
CA VAL A 255 6.73 -27.83 6.68
C VAL A 255 5.58 -27.73 5.69
N ASN A 256 5.04 -28.87 5.22
CA ASN A 256 3.88 -28.87 4.32
C ASN A 256 2.67 -28.15 4.92
N GLY A 257 2.47 -28.15 6.25
CA GLY A 257 1.37 -27.42 6.87
C GLY A 257 1.43 -25.91 6.63
N ILE A 258 2.64 -25.35 6.63
CA ILE A 258 2.87 -23.91 6.42
C ILE A 258 2.69 -23.57 4.94
N PHE A 259 3.34 -24.31 4.05
CA PHE A 259 3.26 -24.10 2.59
C PHE A 259 1.83 -24.31 2.05
N GLU A 260 1.09 -25.30 2.58
CA GLU A 260 -0.31 -25.53 2.20
C GLU A 260 -1.21 -24.37 2.62
N ARG A 261 -0.95 -23.72 3.76
CA ARG A 261 -1.75 -22.59 4.26
C ARG A 261 -1.45 -21.30 3.51
N ASP A 262 -0.17 -20.99 3.31
CA ASP A 262 0.25 -19.65 2.84
C ASP A 262 0.35 -19.53 1.31
N VAL A 263 0.72 -20.61 0.60
CA VAL A 263 0.98 -20.59 -0.86
C VAL A 263 0.31 -21.73 -1.64
N SER A 264 -0.60 -22.48 -1.01
CA SER A 264 -1.31 -23.63 -1.62
C SER A 264 -0.38 -24.65 -2.31
N LEU A 265 0.70 -25.01 -1.61
CA LEU A 265 1.74 -25.92 -2.09
C LEU A 265 1.94 -27.09 -1.13
N THR A 266 2.13 -28.30 -1.66
CA THR A 266 2.47 -29.49 -0.88
C THR A 266 3.58 -30.29 -1.57
N MET A 267 4.41 -30.96 -0.78
CA MET A 267 5.55 -31.76 -1.24
C MET A 267 5.35 -33.24 -0.90
N LYS A 268 5.66 -34.13 -1.84
CA LYS A 268 5.59 -35.59 -1.68
C LYS A 268 6.92 -36.25 -1.98
N LEU A 269 7.42 -37.04 -1.03
CA LEU A 269 8.63 -37.86 -1.21
C LEU A 269 8.45 -38.86 -2.36
N VAL A 270 9.42 -38.86 -3.28
CA VAL A 270 9.45 -39.74 -4.46
C VAL A 270 9.45 -41.23 -4.10
N ALA A 271 8.90 -42.07 -4.98
CA ALA A 271 8.73 -43.51 -4.77
C ALA A 271 9.99 -44.27 -4.31
N ASN A 272 11.18 -43.83 -4.73
CA ASN A 272 12.48 -44.44 -4.43
C ASN A 272 13.37 -43.58 -3.51
N ASN A 273 12.80 -42.66 -2.71
CA ASN A 273 13.58 -41.79 -1.80
C ASN A 273 14.47 -42.57 -0.82
N ASN A 274 14.15 -43.82 -0.51
CA ASN A 274 15.00 -44.69 0.32
C ASN A 274 16.38 -44.99 -0.30
N ALA A 275 16.58 -44.75 -1.61
CA ALA A 275 17.86 -44.88 -2.28
C ALA A 275 18.88 -43.82 -1.84
N ILE A 276 18.41 -42.62 -1.50
CA ILE A 276 19.23 -41.45 -1.10
C ILE A 276 19.24 -41.22 0.42
N ILE A 277 18.83 -42.22 1.19
CA ILE A 277 19.04 -42.27 2.64
C ILE A 277 20.35 -43.02 2.89
N PHE A 278 21.43 -42.26 3.09
CA PHE A 278 22.75 -42.83 3.33
C PHE A 278 22.97 -43.09 4.81
N LEU A 279 23.49 -44.28 5.14
CA LEU A 279 23.65 -44.74 6.52
C LEU A 279 25.09 -44.62 7.04
N ASP A 280 26.06 -44.40 6.15
CA ASP A 280 27.49 -44.36 6.48
C ASP A 280 28.13 -43.18 5.75
N ALA A 281 28.71 -42.27 6.53
CA ALA A 281 29.34 -41.04 6.06
C ALA A 281 30.60 -41.29 5.21
N ALA A 282 31.19 -42.49 5.28
CA ALA A 282 32.33 -42.84 4.43
C ALA A 282 31.93 -43.23 2.99
N THR A 283 30.62 -43.39 2.72
CA THR A 283 30.12 -44.01 1.48
C THR A 283 28.93 -43.27 0.87
N ASP A 284 28.59 -42.10 1.39
CA ASP A 284 27.42 -41.33 0.96
C ASP A 284 27.70 -40.36 -0.19
N ASP A 285 28.98 -40.15 -0.52
CA ASP A 285 29.46 -39.16 -1.49
C ASP A 285 28.95 -37.73 -1.18
N LEU A 286 28.69 -37.45 0.11
CA LEU A 286 28.18 -36.17 0.60
C LEU A 286 29.06 -35.65 1.73
N SER A 287 29.49 -34.40 1.61
CA SER A 287 30.11 -33.66 2.70
C SER A 287 29.07 -33.34 3.79
N ASN A 288 29.48 -33.32 5.06
CA ASN A 288 28.56 -32.92 6.14
C ASN A 288 28.45 -31.40 6.31
N ASP A 289 29.36 -30.63 5.71
CA ASP A 289 29.41 -29.18 5.72
C ASP A 289 29.43 -28.61 4.28
N ASN A 290 29.14 -27.31 4.11
CA ASN A 290 29.04 -26.67 2.80
C ASN A 290 30.07 -25.54 2.56
N PRO A 291 31.40 -25.80 2.68
CA PRO A 291 32.39 -24.80 2.28
C PRO A 291 32.35 -24.61 0.75
N ASN A 292 32.30 -23.37 0.27
CA ASN A 292 32.32 -23.05 -1.17
C ASN A 292 31.32 -23.86 -2.01
N ASN A 293 30.07 -24.00 -1.53
CA ASN A 293 28.97 -24.70 -2.21
C ASN A 293 29.17 -26.21 -2.47
N VAL A 294 30.16 -26.85 -1.83
CA VAL A 294 30.47 -28.28 -2.04
C VAL A 294 29.26 -29.19 -1.82
N LEU A 295 28.57 -29.06 -0.68
CA LEU A 295 27.42 -29.93 -0.38
C LEU A 295 26.20 -29.63 -1.27
N LEU A 296 26.03 -28.39 -1.75
CA LEU A 296 24.98 -28.06 -2.72
C LEU A 296 25.19 -28.79 -4.05
N ASP A 297 26.42 -28.78 -4.56
CA ASP A 297 26.77 -29.39 -5.84
C ASP A 297 26.78 -30.93 -5.75
N GLU A 298 27.25 -31.47 -4.62
CA GLU A 298 27.16 -32.90 -4.31
C GLU A 298 25.70 -33.34 -4.17
N SER A 299 24.84 -32.57 -3.48
CA SER A 299 23.40 -32.83 -3.35
C SER A 299 22.73 -32.98 -4.73
N GLN A 300 23.01 -32.05 -5.66
CA GLN A 300 22.50 -32.14 -7.03
C GLN A 300 22.97 -33.42 -7.73
N THR A 301 24.28 -33.69 -7.67
CA THR A 301 24.91 -34.83 -8.34
C THR A 301 24.39 -36.17 -7.81
N VAL A 302 24.33 -36.32 -6.49
CA VAL A 302 23.92 -37.56 -5.81
C VAL A 302 22.44 -37.85 -6.02
N ILE A 303 21.58 -36.84 -5.92
CA ILE A 303 20.14 -37.01 -6.16
C ILE A 303 19.88 -37.36 -7.63
N ASP A 304 20.54 -36.70 -8.58
CA ASP A 304 20.39 -37.02 -10.01
C ASP A 304 20.84 -38.44 -10.35
N ALA A 305 21.98 -38.89 -9.79
CA ALA A 305 22.51 -40.22 -10.04
C ALA A 305 21.59 -41.34 -9.51
N ASN A 306 20.96 -41.14 -8.34
CA ASN A 306 20.21 -42.18 -7.65
C ASN A 306 18.70 -42.15 -7.93
N ILE A 307 18.10 -40.97 -8.09
CA ILE A 307 16.67 -40.78 -8.35
C ILE A 307 16.40 -40.59 -9.84
N GLY A 308 17.30 -39.92 -10.55
CA GLY A 308 17.13 -39.52 -11.94
C GLY A 308 16.41 -38.17 -12.06
N ASN A 309 17.00 -37.24 -12.83
CA ASN A 309 16.50 -35.87 -13.00
C ASN A 309 14.99 -35.80 -13.32
N ALA A 310 14.44 -36.68 -14.17
CA ALA A 310 13.00 -36.61 -14.53
C ALA A 310 12.03 -37.02 -13.39
N ASN A 311 12.53 -37.66 -12.34
CA ASN A 311 11.72 -38.33 -11.33
C ASN A 311 11.42 -37.48 -10.09
N TYR A 312 11.97 -36.27 -10.00
CA TYR A 312 11.71 -35.33 -8.92
C TYR A 312 11.62 -33.89 -9.44
N ASP A 313 10.94 -33.03 -8.68
CA ASP A 313 10.69 -31.63 -9.03
C ASP A 313 11.53 -30.68 -8.16
N ILE A 314 11.79 -31.07 -6.92
CA ILE A 314 12.66 -30.37 -5.95
C ILE A 314 13.48 -31.42 -5.19
N GLY A 315 14.76 -31.14 -4.99
CA GLY A 315 15.67 -31.93 -4.18
C GLY A 315 16.21 -31.11 -3.01
N HIS A 316 16.45 -31.77 -1.89
CA HIS A 316 16.98 -31.14 -0.68
C HIS A 316 17.81 -32.14 0.13
N THR A 317 18.90 -31.71 0.76
CA THR A 317 19.75 -32.60 1.57
C THR A 317 19.75 -32.18 3.04
N PHE A 318 19.55 -33.15 3.94
CA PHE A 318 19.68 -32.94 5.38
C PHE A 318 21.03 -33.44 5.92
N SER A 319 21.70 -32.62 6.71
CA SER A 319 23.01 -32.88 7.31
C SER A 319 23.02 -32.56 8.81
N THR A 320 24.13 -32.82 9.49
CA THR A 320 24.36 -32.36 10.88
C THR A 320 25.29 -31.15 10.99
N GLY A 321 26.00 -30.83 9.91
CA GLY A 321 26.79 -29.60 9.74
C GLY A 321 26.25 -28.73 8.59
N GLY A 322 26.96 -27.67 8.23
CA GLY A 322 26.82 -27.07 6.90
C GLY A 322 25.88 -25.89 6.72
N GLY A 323 25.22 -25.38 7.77
CA GLY A 323 24.36 -24.22 7.56
C GLY A 323 22.96 -24.59 7.07
N GLY A 324 22.17 -23.57 6.78
CA GLY A 324 21.11 -23.63 5.79
C GLY A 324 21.60 -22.84 4.57
N VAL A 325 21.50 -23.46 3.39
CA VAL A 325 21.80 -22.81 2.11
C VAL A 325 20.92 -23.38 1.01
N ALA A 326 20.33 -22.51 0.20
CA ALA A 326 19.55 -22.92 -0.95
C ALA A 326 19.78 -22.02 -2.17
N GLN A 327 19.70 -22.63 -3.35
CA GLN A 327 19.58 -21.91 -4.60
C GLN A 327 18.15 -21.39 -4.77
N LEU A 328 18.04 -20.09 -5.03
CA LEU A 328 16.78 -19.41 -5.29
C LEU A 328 16.11 -19.95 -6.57
N ASN A 329 14.78 -20.07 -6.56
CA ASN A 329 13.97 -20.46 -7.73
C ASN A 329 14.39 -21.80 -8.37
N SER A 330 14.90 -22.72 -7.55
CA SER A 330 15.54 -23.95 -8.01
C SER A 330 14.58 -25.06 -8.48
N PRO A 331 13.37 -25.28 -7.92
CA PRO A 331 12.48 -26.34 -8.38
C PRO A 331 12.25 -26.31 -9.88
N CYS A 332 12.08 -27.48 -10.46
CA CYS A 332 11.90 -27.70 -11.90
C CYS A 332 13.11 -27.38 -12.78
N ASN A 333 14.16 -26.72 -12.26
CA ASN A 333 15.37 -26.40 -13.01
C ASN A 333 16.33 -27.60 -13.12
N THR A 334 16.60 -28.06 -14.34
CA THR A 334 17.54 -29.17 -14.56
C THR A 334 18.96 -28.74 -14.21
N GLY A 335 19.64 -29.51 -13.36
CA GLY A 335 20.98 -29.20 -12.88
C GLY A 335 21.04 -28.21 -11.71
N GLY A 336 19.90 -27.71 -11.22
CA GLY A 336 19.82 -26.83 -10.05
C GLY A 336 18.75 -27.17 -9.01
N LYS A 337 17.73 -27.97 -9.37
CA LYS A 337 16.57 -28.23 -8.50
C LYS A 337 16.82 -29.04 -7.23
N ALA A 338 18.00 -29.64 -7.08
CA ALA A 338 18.45 -30.33 -5.87
C ALA A 338 19.50 -29.54 -5.05
N ARG A 339 19.77 -28.28 -5.42
CA ARG A 339 20.70 -27.39 -4.72
C ARG A 339 20.00 -26.68 -3.54
N GLY A 340 19.62 -27.46 -2.53
CA GLY A 340 19.09 -26.97 -1.26
C GLY A 340 19.54 -27.87 -0.11
N ILE A 341 20.05 -27.29 0.96
CA ILE A 341 20.60 -28.01 2.10
C ILE A 341 20.11 -27.42 3.41
N THR A 342 19.85 -28.27 4.40
CA THR A 342 19.56 -27.85 5.76
C THR A 342 20.33 -28.72 6.75
N GLY A 343 21.12 -28.08 7.60
CA GLY A 343 21.96 -28.74 8.58
C GLY A 343 21.84 -28.17 9.98
N LEU A 344 21.76 -29.04 10.98
CA LEU A 344 21.82 -28.64 12.38
C LEU A 344 22.44 -29.77 13.20
N THR A 345 23.25 -29.45 14.21
CA THR A 345 23.91 -30.45 15.07
C THR A 345 22.93 -31.35 15.83
N SER A 346 21.70 -30.88 16.00
CA SER A 346 20.58 -31.65 16.56
C SER A 346 19.34 -31.38 15.71
N PRO A 347 19.17 -32.06 14.56
CA PRO A 347 18.17 -31.75 13.55
C PRO A 347 16.78 -32.29 13.94
N VAL A 348 16.20 -31.71 14.99
CA VAL A 348 14.89 -32.08 15.54
C VAL A 348 14.15 -30.87 16.10
N GLY A 349 12.83 -30.96 16.10
CA GLY A 349 11.98 -29.96 16.74
C GLY A 349 11.66 -28.80 15.80
N ASP A 350 10.84 -27.89 16.31
CA ASP A 350 10.31 -26.77 15.54
C ASP A 350 11.40 -25.82 15.04
N GLN A 351 12.47 -25.62 15.80
CA GLN A 351 13.62 -24.85 15.32
C GLN A 351 14.19 -25.45 14.02
N PHE A 352 14.40 -26.78 13.95
CA PHE A 352 14.85 -27.43 12.73
C PHE A 352 13.80 -27.34 11.62
N ASP A 353 12.55 -27.64 11.94
CA ASP A 353 11.48 -27.75 10.95
C ASP A 353 11.06 -26.39 10.35
N ILE A 354 11.09 -25.30 11.14
CA ILE A 354 10.52 -23.99 10.80
C ILE A 354 11.61 -22.98 10.49
N ASP A 355 12.54 -22.75 11.42
CA ASP A 355 13.55 -21.71 11.26
C ASP A 355 14.57 -22.07 10.17
N PHE A 356 14.76 -23.36 9.90
CA PHE A 356 15.71 -23.84 8.90
C PHE A 356 15.03 -24.49 7.70
N VAL A 357 14.38 -25.65 7.85
CA VAL A 357 13.88 -26.37 6.66
C VAL A 357 12.84 -25.56 5.88
N ALA A 358 11.89 -24.91 6.57
CA ALA A 358 10.92 -24.06 5.88
C ALA A 358 11.55 -22.77 5.29
N HIS A 359 12.59 -22.24 5.91
CA HIS A 359 13.36 -21.10 5.42
C HIS A 359 14.10 -21.43 4.11
N GLU A 360 14.92 -22.49 4.13
CA GLU A 360 15.70 -22.91 2.96
C GLU A 360 14.81 -23.37 1.81
N MET A 361 13.73 -24.08 2.10
CA MET A 361 12.74 -24.40 1.07
C MET A 361 12.00 -23.16 0.57
N GLY A 362 11.81 -22.13 1.42
CA GLY A 362 11.28 -20.83 1.02
C GLY A 362 12.14 -20.17 -0.06
N HIS A 363 13.48 -20.20 0.09
CA HIS A 363 14.41 -19.78 -0.96
C HIS A 363 14.28 -20.62 -2.22
N GLN A 364 14.23 -21.95 -2.10
CA GLN A 364 14.03 -22.81 -3.28
C GLN A 364 12.77 -22.39 -4.05
N TYR A 365 11.66 -22.12 -3.35
CA TYR A 365 10.44 -21.63 -3.97
C TYR A 365 10.44 -20.14 -4.35
N GLY A 366 11.48 -19.38 -4.04
CA GLY A 366 11.73 -18.05 -4.61
C GLY A 366 11.63 -16.87 -3.65
N ALA A 367 11.43 -17.09 -2.36
CA ALA A 367 11.40 -16.00 -1.39
C ALA A 367 12.81 -15.49 -1.07
N HIS A 368 12.96 -14.17 -0.98
CA HIS A 368 14.13 -13.52 -0.42
C HIS A 368 13.96 -13.21 1.07
N HIS A 369 15.06 -12.80 1.70
CA HIS A 369 15.06 -12.41 3.11
C HIS A 369 14.20 -11.16 3.40
N THR A 370 13.52 -11.15 4.54
CA THR A 370 12.59 -10.05 4.90
C THR A 370 13.15 -9.07 5.94
N PHE A 371 14.29 -9.37 6.55
CA PHE A 371 14.85 -8.60 7.66
C PHE A 371 15.56 -7.31 7.20
N ASN A 372 15.65 -6.31 8.08
CA ASN A 372 16.31 -5.03 7.86
C ASN A 372 17.33 -4.78 8.98
N SER A 373 18.50 -5.40 8.81
CA SER A 373 19.65 -5.32 9.71
C SER A 373 20.93 -5.60 8.92
N GLY A 374 22.07 -5.08 9.40
CA GLY A 374 23.38 -5.28 8.80
C GLY A 374 24.43 -5.80 9.79
N VAL A 375 24.01 -6.35 10.94
CA VAL A 375 24.91 -6.75 12.04
C VAL A 375 24.87 -8.26 12.31
N ALA A 376 25.97 -8.81 12.83
CA ALA A 376 26.11 -10.23 13.17
C ALA A 376 25.66 -11.16 12.02
N GLY A 377 24.73 -12.09 12.26
CA GLY A 377 24.23 -13.01 11.22
C GLY A 377 23.55 -12.31 10.04
N CYS A 378 23.06 -11.08 10.22
CA CYS A 378 22.48 -10.25 9.16
C CYS A 378 23.52 -9.49 8.33
N ALA A 379 24.81 -9.56 8.66
CA ALA A 379 25.88 -8.89 7.92
C ALA A 379 26.22 -9.64 6.59
N ASN A 380 27.30 -9.21 5.92
CA ASN A 380 27.88 -9.89 4.75
C ASN A 380 26.95 -10.02 3.53
N GLY A 381 26.05 -9.05 3.32
CA GLY A 381 25.18 -9.02 2.14
C GLY A 381 23.97 -9.93 2.21
N ASN A 382 23.64 -10.50 3.39
CA ASN A 382 22.45 -11.32 3.56
C ASN A 382 21.14 -10.52 3.44
N ARG A 383 21.16 -9.19 3.68
CA ARG A 383 19.97 -8.34 3.51
C ARG A 383 19.60 -8.26 2.02
N ASN A 384 18.32 -8.50 1.70
CA ASN A 384 17.79 -8.25 0.36
C ASN A 384 17.01 -6.92 0.30
N ASP A 385 17.51 -5.96 -0.47
CA ASP A 385 16.96 -4.60 -0.52
C ASP A 385 15.49 -4.55 -0.96
N GLY A 386 15.08 -5.39 -1.91
CA GLY A 386 13.71 -5.41 -2.45
C GLY A 386 12.65 -5.95 -1.50
N THR A 387 13.04 -6.65 -0.42
CA THR A 387 12.13 -7.34 0.50
C THR A 387 12.42 -7.10 1.98
N ALA A 388 13.42 -6.26 2.31
CA ALA A 388 13.82 -5.92 3.69
C ALA A 388 12.79 -5.04 4.44
N VAL A 389 11.62 -5.59 4.70
CA VAL A 389 10.42 -4.92 5.25
C VAL A 389 10.21 -5.08 6.75
N GLU A 390 10.97 -5.97 7.40
CA GLU A 390 10.86 -6.19 8.85
C GLU A 390 12.02 -5.50 9.59
N PRO A 391 11.75 -4.78 10.70
CA PRO A 391 12.82 -4.10 11.45
C PRO A 391 13.79 -5.11 12.08
N GLY A 392 15.09 -4.79 12.16
CA GLY A 392 16.09 -5.63 12.82
C GLY A 392 16.16 -7.03 12.20
N SER A 393 16.27 -8.06 13.03
CA SER A 393 16.28 -9.46 12.61
C SER A 393 14.96 -9.99 11.99
N GLY A 394 13.87 -9.22 12.12
CA GLY A 394 12.51 -9.66 11.78
C GLY A 394 11.95 -10.78 12.67
N SER A 395 10.73 -11.21 12.33
CA SER A 395 9.91 -12.19 13.06
C SER A 395 9.37 -13.35 12.21
N THR A 396 9.34 -13.25 10.87
CA THR A 396 8.77 -14.28 9.99
C THR A 396 9.78 -15.32 9.53
N ILE A 397 9.31 -16.39 8.86
CA ILE A 397 10.17 -17.51 8.43
C ILE A 397 11.35 -17.05 7.57
N MET A 398 11.15 -16.10 6.64
CA MET A 398 12.23 -15.61 5.76
C MET A 398 13.05 -14.48 6.40
N SER A 399 12.83 -14.20 7.68
CA SER A 399 13.67 -13.28 8.46
C SER A 399 14.79 -14.06 9.14
N TYR A 400 15.71 -13.35 9.78
CA TYR A 400 16.82 -13.92 10.54
C TYR A 400 16.55 -13.84 12.06
N ALA A 401 15.34 -14.16 12.47
CA ALA A 401 14.92 -14.11 13.87
C ALA A 401 15.96 -14.80 14.78
N GLY A 402 16.51 -14.06 15.74
CA GLY A 402 17.43 -14.58 16.76
C GLY A 402 18.91 -14.58 16.41
N ILE A 403 19.33 -14.29 15.18
CA ILE A 403 20.74 -14.43 14.76
C ILE A 403 21.48 -13.11 14.45
N CYS A 404 20.80 -11.97 14.61
CA CYS A 404 21.32 -10.62 14.31
C CYS A 404 21.54 -9.77 15.57
N SER A 405 22.12 -10.37 16.61
CA SER A 405 22.41 -9.67 17.88
C SER A 405 23.31 -8.45 17.64
N PRO A 406 23.02 -7.27 18.25
CA PRO A 406 22.01 -7.00 19.29
C PRO A 406 20.60 -6.62 18.76
N GLU A 407 20.38 -6.68 17.45
CA GLU A 407 19.17 -6.25 16.74
C GLU A 407 18.10 -7.35 16.61
N ASN A 408 18.13 -8.35 17.49
CA ASN A 408 17.15 -9.43 17.53
C ASN A 408 15.77 -8.96 17.99
N VAL A 409 14.78 -9.04 17.09
CA VAL A 409 13.37 -8.76 17.38
C VAL A 409 12.78 -9.81 18.31
N GLN A 410 13.07 -11.07 18.01
CA GLN A 410 12.75 -12.25 18.79
C GLN A 410 13.81 -13.33 18.58
N ASN A 411 13.65 -14.50 19.21
CA ASN A 411 14.66 -15.55 19.21
C ASN A 411 14.50 -16.59 18.10
N ASP A 412 13.27 -16.89 17.71
CA ASP A 412 12.92 -17.97 16.78
C ASP A 412 11.82 -17.45 15.85
N ALA A 413 11.70 -17.96 14.63
CA ALA A 413 10.72 -17.45 13.67
C ALA A 413 9.29 -17.86 14.06
N ASP A 414 8.33 -16.96 13.81
CA ASP A 414 6.93 -17.34 13.86
C ASP A 414 6.56 -18.13 12.60
N ALA A 415 5.74 -19.18 12.75
CA ALA A 415 5.45 -20.17 11.71
C ALA A 415 4.49 -19.67 10.59
N TYR A 416 4.85 -18.57 9.94
CA TYR A 416 4.20 -18.02 8.76
C TYR A 416 5.16 -17.20 7.90
N PHE A 417 4.82 -17.12 6.63
CA PHE A 417 5.52 -16.27 5.68
C PHE A 417 4.95 -14.84 5.69
N HIS A 418 5.83 -13.85 5.60
CA HIS A 418 5.48 -12.46 5.35
C HIS A 418 4.76 -12.33 3.99
N LEU A 419 3.90 -11.32 3.82
CA LEU A 419 3.18 -11.06 2.57
C LEU A 419 4.12 -11.01 1.34
N VAL A 420 5.29 -10.39 1.46
CA VAL A 420 6.26 -10.29 0.36
C VAL A 420 6.80 -11.66 -0.05
N SER A 421 7.12 -12.53 0.91
CA SER A 421 7.60 -13.90 0.63
C SER A 421 6.51 -14.75 -0.03
N ILE A 422 5.25 -14.57 0.38
CA ILE A 422 4.10 -15.25 -0.25
C ILE A 422 3.96 -14.83 -1.71
N ARG A 423 4.07 -13.53 -2.00
CA ARG A 423 4.01 -13.00 -3.37
C ARG A 423 5.13 -13.54 -4.25
N GLU A 424 6.37 -13.53 -3.77
CA GLU A 424 7.52 -14.04 -4.52
C GLU A 424 7.40 -15.53 -4.83
N MET A 425 7.11 -16.34 -3.81
CA MET A 425 6.91 -17.78 -4.00
C MET A 425 5.73 -18.06 -4.92
N TRP A 426 4.61 -17.36 -4.73
CA TRP A 426 3.43 -17.55 -5.56
C TRP A 426 3.70 -17.22 -7.02
N LYS A 427 4.33 -16.07 -7.30
CA LYS A 427 4.74 -15.69 -8.66
C LYS A 427 5.59 -16.78 -9.30
N ASN A 428 6.59 -17.29 -8.58
CA ASN A 428 7.47 -18.34 -9.08
C ASN A 428 6.74 -19.65 -9.42
N ILE A 429 5.88 -20.15 -8.53
CA ILE A 429 5.19 -21.45 -8.72
C ILE A 429 3.95 -21.37 -9.61
N SER A 430 3.46 -20.16 -9.93
CA SER A 430 2.29 -19.96 -10.78
C SER A 430 2.68 -19.61 -12.22
N THR A 431 3.69 -18.76 -12.40
CA THR A 431 4.07 -18.20 -13.71
C THR A 431 5.58 -18.15 -13.95
N GLY A 432 6.41 -18.41 -12.92
CA GLY A 432 7.87 -18.40 -13.00
C GLY A 432 8.50 -19.74 -13.39
N SER A 433 9.70 -20.00 -12.87
CA SER A 433 10.50 -21.19 -13.22
C SER A 433 10.02 -22.48 -12.56
N SER A 434 9.34 -22.38 -11.42
CA SER A 434 8.93 -23.53 -10.59
C SER A 434 7.52 -24.07 -10.93
N THR A 435 7.17 -24.20 -12.21
CA THR A 435 5.79 -24.49 -12.66
C THR A 435 5.50 -25.97 -12.97
N CYS A 436 6.43 -26.89 -12.69
CA CYS A 436 6.31 -28.33 -13.02
C CYS A 436 5.42 -29.15 -12.08
N ALA A 437 4.79 -28.54 -11.07
CA ALA A 437 3.96 -29.25 -10.12
C ALA A 437 2.75 -29.93 -10.76
N THR A 438 2.34 -31.05 -10.16
CA THR A 438 1.03 -31.63 -10.44
C THR A 438 -0.06 -30.78 -9.79
N ILE A 439 -0.96 -30.25 -10.60
CA ILE A 439 -2.04 -29.35 -10.18
C ILE A 439 -3.31 -30.13 -9.86
N SER A 440 -3.95 -29.82 -8.73
CA SER A 440 -5.28 -30.36 -8.39
C SER A 440 -6.24 -29.24 -7.96
N VAL A 441 -7.47 -29.27 -8.47
CA VAL A 441 -8.53 -28.32 -8.06
C VAL A 441 -9.03 -28.71 -6.67
N THR A 442 -9.08 -27.74 -5.76
CA THR A 442 -9.45 -27.96 -4.35
C THR A 442 -10.93 -27.67 -4.08
N GLY A 443 -11.58 -26.88 -4.94
CA GLY A 443 -12.93 -26.36 -4.73
C GLY A 443 -13.02 -25.30 -3.63
N ASN A 444 -11.87 -24.88 -3.11
CA ASN A 444 -11.75 -23.77 -2.19
C ASN A 444 -11.65 -22.46 -2.98
N ALA A 445 -12.53 -21.52 -2.70
CA ALA A 445 -12.50 -20.19 -3.27
C ALA A 445 -11.52 -19.33 -2.47
N ALA A 446 -10.90 -18.37 -3.13
CA ALA A 446 -10.07 -17.41 -2.44
C ALA A 446 -10.92 -16.43 -1.61
N PRO A 447 -10.43 -15.98 -0.45
CA PRO A 447 -11.05 -14.86 0.23
C PRO A 447 -10.99 -13.61 -0.65
N THR A 448 -11.87 -12.65 -0.39
CA THR A 448 -11.91 -11.35 -1.04
C THR A 448 -11.74 -10.27 0.01
N VAL A 449 -10.96 -9.23 -0.29
CA VAL A 449 -10.72 -8.10 0.61
C VAL A 449 -11.18 -6.83 -0.09
N ASN A 450 -12.00 -6.04 0.60
CA ASN A 450 -12.45 -4.75 0.09
C ASN A 450 -11.27 -3.80 -0.12
N ASP A 451 -11.40 -2.87 -1.08
CA ASP A 451 -10.37 -1.85 -1.27
C ASP A 451 -10.16 -1.01 -0.01
N LEU A 452 -8.90 -0.68 0.23
CA LEU A 452 -8.47 0.11 1.38
C LEU A 452 -8.29 1.57 0.98
N LEU A 453 -8.66 2.48 1.87
CA LEU A 453 -8.40 3.91 1.69
C LEU A 453 -6.95 4.23 2.06
N ASN A 454 -6.40 5.29 1.46
CA ASN A 454 -5.18 5.92 1.96
C ASN A 454 -5.53 6.96 3.02
N TYR A 455 -4.66 7.14 4.02
CA TYR A 455 -4.93 8.01 5.16
C TYR A 455 -3.81 9.03 5.35
N ILE A 456 -4.19 10.26 5.72
CA ILE A 456 -3.28 11.27 6.25
C ILE A 456 -3.60 11.43 7.74
N ILE A 457 -2.62 11.18 8.60
CA ILE A 457 -2.79 11.16 10.06
C ILE A 457 -1.79 12.08 10.76
N PRO A 458 -2.09 12.59 11.97
CA PRO A 458 -1.11 13.34 12.75
C PRO A 458 0.09 12.48 13.15
N LYS A 459 1.28 13.09 13.21
CA LYS A 459 2.49 12.42 13.73
C LYS A 459 2.33 12.12 15.23
N SER A 460 3.14 11.18 15.74
CA SER A 460 3.16 10.78 17.16
C SER A 460 1.78 10.40 17.72
N THR A 461 0.90 9.84 16.89
CA THR A 461 -0.49 9.52 17.26
C THR A 461 -0.79 8.05 16.93
N PRO A 462 -1.31 7.25 17.88
CA PRO A 462 -1.73 5.88 17.61
C PRO A 462 -2.82 5.79 16.55
N PHE A 463 -2.80 4.71 15.78
CA PHE A 463 -3.80 4.44 14.74
C PHE A 463 -4.16 2.97 14.67
N VAL A 464 -5.29 2.67 14.02
CA VAL A 464 -5.79 1.31 13.82
C VAL A 464 -6.11 1.08 12.36
N LEU A 465 -5.57 0.02 11.76
CA LEU A 465 -5.94 -0.41 10.42
C LEU A 465 -6.95 -1.54 10.52
N THR A 466 -7.97 -1.48 9.66
CA THR A 466 -9.07 -2.45 9.62
C THR A 466 -9.31 -2.87 8.18
N ALA A 467 -9.47 -4.17 7.95
CA ALA A 467 -9.85 -4.72 6.65
C ALA A 467 -11.23 -5.36 6.74
N ASN A 468 -12.01 -5.28 5.67
CA ASN A 468 -13.22 -6.08 5.54
C ASN A 468 -12.99 -7.14 4.49
N ALA A 469 -13.13 -8.41 4.86
CA ALA A 469 -12.92 -9.53 3.98
C ALA A 469 -14.06 -10.53 4.10
N SER A 470 -14.31 -11.24 3.00
CA SER A 470 -15.34 -12.27 2.94
C SER A 470 -14.83 -13.48 2.17
N ASP A 471 -15.33 -14.65 2.52
CA ASP A 471 -15.04 -15.90 1.84
C ASP A 471 -16.33 -16.64 1.50
N SER A 472 -16.40 -17.15 0.26
CA SER A 472 -17.63 -17.77 -0.26
C SER A 472 -17.87 -19.18 0.28
N ASN A 473 -16.83 -19.85 0.80
CA ASN A 473 -16.94 -21.13 1.48
C ASN A 473 -17.35 -20.98 2.96
N GLY A 474 -17.32 -19.76 3.49
CA GLY A 474 -17.62 -19.48 4.89
C GLY A 474 -16.50 -19.92 5.82
N ASP A 475 -15.26 -19.95 5.34
CA ASP A 475 -14.10 -20.30 6.15
C ASP A 475 -13.74 -19.21 7.16
N ASN A 476 -13.07 -19.61 8.25
CA ASN A 476 -12.64 -18.68 9.29
C ASN A 476 -11.37 -17.97 8.88
N LEU A 477 -11.50 -16.67 8.58
CA LEU A 477 -10.41 -15.84 8.12
C LEU A 477 -9.46 -15.43 9.25
N THR A 478 -8.16 -15.40 8.94
CA THR A 478 -7.13 -14.76 9.75
C THR A 478 -6.43 -13.66 8.98
N TYR A 479 -6.03 -12.60 9.68
CA TYR A 479 -5.50 -11.36 9.13
C TYR A 479 -4.08 -11.12 9.66
N THR A 480 -3.21 -10.66 8.78
CA THR A 480 -1.88 -10.13 9.13
C THR A 480 -1.75 -8.76 8.49
N TRP A 481 -1.63 -7.72 9.31
CA TRP A 481 -1.28 -6.38 8.85
C TRP A 481 0.23 -6.21 8.97
N GLU A 482 0.92 -5.79 7.93
CA GLU A 482 2.39 -5.72 7.87
C GLU A 482 2.85 -4.41 7.22
N GLN A 483 3.98 -3.87 7.66
CA GLN A 483 4.61 -2.74 6.99
C GLN A 483 5.41 -3.24 5.78
N LEU A 484 5.45 -2.45 4.71
CA LEU A 484 6.06 -2.82 3.42
C LEU A 484 7.13 -1.80 2.95
N ASN A 485 7.66 -1.01 3.87
CA ASN A 485 8.75 -0.08 3.61
C ASN A 485 10.08 -0.84 3.55
N ILE A 486 10.83 -0.68 2.45
CA ILE A 486 12.06 -1.44 2.18
C ILE A 486 13.35 -0.66 2.45
N GLU A 487 13.23 0.63 2.77
CA GLU A 487 14.42 1.48 2.94
C GLU A 487 15.24 1.00 4.14
N ILE A 488 16.55 1.23 4.09
CA ILE A 488 17.44 0.90 5.22
C ILE A 488 16.94 1.66 6.45
N ALA A 489 16.69 0.92 7.53
CA ALA A 489 16.22 1.49 8.80
C ALA A 489 17.26 1.36 9.90
N THR A 490 17.18 2.27 10.86
CA THR A 490 17.83 2.08 12.16
C THR A 490 17.14 0.96 12.93
N ALA A 491 17.92 0.05 13.54
CA ALA A 491 17.41 -1.01 14.40
C ALA A 491 18.06 -0.89 15.80
N PRO A 492 17.27 -0.82 16.89
CA PRO A 492 15.82 -0.72 16.93
C PRO A 492 15.28 0.57 16.28
N PRO A 493 14.04 0.57 15.75
CA PRO A 493 13.44 1.76 15.13
C PRO A 493 13.42 2.96 16.07
N VAL A 494 13.51 4.17 15.49
CA VAL A 494 13.47 5.44 16.23
C VAL A 494 12.39 6.35 15.65
N SER A 495 11.74 7.15 16.50
CA SER A 495 10.59 7.97 16.08
C SER A 495 10.97 9.07 15.09
N THR A 496 12.23 9.50 15.08
CA THR A 496 12.75 10.52 14.16
C THR A 496 13.13 9.98 12.79
N ALA A 497 13.04 8.66 12.55
CA ALA A 497 13.38 8.06 11.27
C ALA A 497 12.38 8.49 10.19
N THR A 498 12.89 8.99 9.06
CA THR A 498 12.09 9.46 7.92
C THR A 498 11.71 8.36 6.93
N SER A 499 12.40 7.22 6.95
CA SER A 499 12.18 6.07 6.06
C SER A 499 12.36 4.73 6.79
N GLY A 500 12.08 3.61 6.10
CA GLY A 500 12.33 2.24 6.55
C GLY A 500 11.31 1.67 7.53
N PRO A 501 11.40 0.36 7.86
CA PRO A 501 10.44 -0.30 8.74
C PRO A 501 10.53 0.16 10.21
N ALA A 502 9.36 0.38 10.80
CA ALA A 502 9.15 0.84 12.17
C ALA A 502 8.21 -0.05 12.99
N PHE A 503 7.52 -1.00 12.35
CA PHE A 503 6.58 -1.92 12.98
C PHE A 503 6.90 -3.36 12.60
N ARG A 504 7.22 -4.19 13.60
CA ARG A 504 7.41 -5.64 13.42
C ARG A 504 6.17 -6.34 12.87
N SER A 505 6.34 -7.49 12.23
CA SER A 505 5.22 -8.38 11.92
C SER A 505 4.76 -9.17 13.15
N ILE A 506 3.50 -9.61 13.14
CA ILE A 506 2.84 -10.35 14.22
C ILE A 506 2.00 -11.51 13.66
N MET A 507 1.89 -12.60 14.42
CA MET A 507 1.14 -13.79 14.02
C MET A 507 -0.27 -13.49 13.46
N PRO A 508 -0.72 -14.22 12.41
CA PRO A 508 -2.08 -14.13 11.90
C PRO A 508 -3.11 -14.37 13.02
N ASN A 509 -4.16 -13.55 13.05
CA ASN A 509 -5.21 -13.65 14.07
C ASN A 509 -6.60 -13.37 13.46
N SER A 510 -7.68 -13.67 14.18
CA SER A 510 -9.06 -13.52 13.67
C SER A 510 -9.60 -12.09 13.68
N SER A 511 -8.87 -11.13 14.27
CA SER A 511 -9.29 -9.73 14.27
C SER A 511 -8.94 -9.09 12.91
N PRO A 512 -9.91 -8.47 12.23
CA PRO A 512 -9.62 -7.67 11.04
C PRO A 512 -8.84 -6.38 11.36
N MET A 513 -8.76 -6.03 12.64
CA MET A 513 -8.14 -4.80 13.14
C MET A 513 -6.75 -5.07 13.72
N ARG A 514 -5.77 -4.22 13.38
CA ARG A 514 -4.46 -4.13 14.07
C ARG A 514 -4.21 -2.70 14.54
N TYR A 515 -3.83 -2.57 15.81
CA TYR A 515 -3.42 -1.31 16.43
C TYR A 515 -1.91 -1.08 16.28
N PHE A 516 -1.53 0.19 16.08
CA PHE A 516 -0.14 0.62 15.89
C PHE A 516 0.21 1.78 16.84
N PRO A 517 1.13 1.59 17.80
CA PRO A 517 1.72 0.30 18.22
C PRO A 517 0.65 -0.60 18.88
N ASP A 518 1.04 -1.80 19.31
CA ASP A 518 0.13 -2.70 20.03
C ASP A 518 -0.66 -1.98 21.14
N GLN A 519 -1.95 -2.29 21.26
CA GLN A 519 -2.87 -1.59 22.15
C GLN A 519 -2.42 -1.64 23.62
N THR A 520 -1.74 -2.70 24.05
CA THR A 520 -1.18 -2.77 25.41
C THR A 520 -0.10 -1.72 25.65
N THR A 521 0.69 -1.40 24.62
CA THR A 521 1.67 -0.30 24.65
C THR A 521 0.96 1.04 24.89
N VAL A 522 -0.08 1.31 24.11
CA VAL A 522 -0.88 2.55 24.23
C VAL A 522 -1.55 2.66 25.60
N ASN A 523 -2.08 1.55 26.14
CA ASN A 523 -2.75 1.54 27.44
C ASN A 523 -1.82 1.86 28.61
N THR A 524 -0.52 1.55 28.49
CA THR A 524 0.51 1.97 29.46
C THR A 524 0.89 3.45 29.35
N GLY A 525 0.35 4.17 28.36
CA GLY A 525 0.65 5.58 28.11
C GLY A 525 1.87 5.79 27.19
N ASN A 526 2.37 4.74 26.56
CA ASN A 526 3.52 4.79 25.67
C ASN A 526 3.08 4.89 24.20
N LEU A 527 3.86 5.61 23.39
CA LEU A 527 3.64 5.74 21.94
C LEU A 527 4.51 4.79 21.13
N SER A 528 5.33 3.99 21.80
CA SER A 528 6.28 3.08 21.17
C SER A 528 6.69 2.00 22.14
N ASN A 529 7.05 0.84 21.60
CA ASN A 529 7.85 -0.17 22.28
C ASN A 529 9.16 -0.37 21.50
N LYS A 530 9.97 -1.38 21.84
CA LYS A 530 11.28 -1.59 21.19
C LYS A 530 11.18 -1.78 19.68
N TRP A 531 10.09 -2.36 19.17
CA TRP A 531 9.98 -2.83 17.77
C TRP A 531 8.74 -2.31 17.03
N GLU A 532 7.98 -1.42 17.66
CA GLU A 532 6.84 -0.71 17.09
C GLU A 532 6.91 0.75 17.53
N VAL A 533 7.22 1.64 16.60
CA VAL A 533 7.55 3.03 16.90
C VAL A 533 6.76 3.98 16.01
N LEU A 534 5.98 4.87 16.63
CA LEU A 534 5.26 5.93 15.91
C LEU A 534 6.23 7.02 15.42
N PRO A 535 6.13 7.45 14.15
CA PRO A 535 6.90 8.57 13.62
C PRO A 535 6.58 9.88 14.34
N SER A 536 7.61 10.61 14.75
CA SER A 536 7.52 11.99 15.25
C SER A 536 7.81 13.04 14.17
N VAL A 537 8.11 12.59 12.95
CA VAL A 537 8.39 13.39 11.76
C VAL A 537 7.36 13.09 10.66
N GLY A 538 7.27 13.98 9.67
CA GLY A 538 6.44 13.74 8.50
C GLY A 538 7.05 12.64 7.62
N ARG A 539 6.26 11.63 7.26
CA ARG A 539 6.66 10.54 6.35
C ARG A 539 5.46 9.72 5.90
N THR A 540 5.60 9.01 4.79
CA THR A 540 4.59 8.03 4.34
C THR A 540 5.09 6.62 4.61
N MET A 541 4.19 5.77 5.11
CA MET A 541 4.43 4.35 5.33
C MET A 541 3.45 3.53 4.50
N ARG A 542 3.92 2.41 3.97
CA ARG A 542 3.11 1.45 3.22
C ARG A 542 2.76 0.29 4.13
N PHE A 543 1.49 -0.07 4.18
CA PHE A 543 1.00 -1.25 4.91
C PHE A 543 0.25 -2.17 3.96
N GLY A 544 0.36 -3.48 4.20
CA GLY A 544 -0.42 -4.52 3.53
C GLY A 544 -1.22 -5.33 4.54
N VAL A 545 -2.43 -5.73 4.17
CA VAL A 545 -3.17 -6.80 4.86
C VAL A 545 -3.07 -8.07 4.03
N ASN A 546 -2.73 -9.19 4.67
CA ASN A 546 -2.84 -10.53 4.11
C ASN A 546 -3.93 -11.30 4.87
N VAL A 547 -4.89 -11.85 4.13
CA VAL A 547 -6.03 -12.60 4.65
C VAL A 547 -5.92 -14.05 4.21
N ARG A 548 -5.95 -14.97 5.17
CA ARG A 548 -5.88 -16.43 4.96
C ARG A 548 -7.21 -17.07 5.32
N ASP A 549 -7.69 -17.98 4.48
CA ASP A 549 -8.89 -18.79 4.79
C ASP A 549 -8.62 -19.96 5.76
N ASN A 550 -7.35 -20.37 5.91
CA ASN A 550 -6.92 -21.52 6.68
C ASN A 550 -7.59 -22.84 6.27
N ASN A 551 -7.96 -22.99 5.01
CA ASN A 551 -8.64 -24.20 4.54
C ASN A 551 -7.67 -25.40 4.43
N SER A 552 -8.09 -26.56 4.95
CA SER A 552 -7.26 -27.78 5.02
C SER A 552 -7.07 -28.53 3.69
N VAL A 553 -7.79 -28.16 2.63
CA VAL A 553 -7.57 -28.70 1.26
C VAL A 553 -6.45 -28.03 0.49
N GLY A 554 -5.94 -26.91 0.99
CA GLY A 554 -5.06 -26.00 0.28
C GLY A 554 -5.58 -24.59 0.50
N GLY A 555 -4.94 -23.89 1.43
CA GLY A 555 -5.33 -22.55 1.82
C GLY A 555 -5.22 -21.58 0.65
N GLN A 556 -6.11 -20.61 0.63
CA GLN A 556 -6.05 -19.48 -0.27
C GLN A 556 -5.83 -18.19 0.52
N THR A 557 -5.25 -17.21 -0.17
CA THR A 557 -4.89 -15.91 0.38
C THR A 557 -5.40 -14.77 -0.50
N ALA A 558 -5.61 -13.62 0.13
CA ALA A 558 -5.88 -12.37 -0.56
C ALA A 558 -5.22 -11.22 0.19
N SER A 559 -4.73 -10.23 -0.55
CA SER A 559 -4.08 -9.08 0.04
C SER A 559 -4.49 -7.76 -0.59
N LYS A 560 -4.41 -6.68 0.21
CA LYS A 560 -4.59 -5.30 -0.22
C LYS A 560 -3.60 -4.40 0.50
N GLU A 561 -3.25 -3.28 -0.12
CA GLU A 561 -2.32 -2.29 0.45
C GLU A 561 -3.00 -0.96 0.73
N THR A 562 -2.45 -0.21 1.67
CA THR A 562 -2.83 1.16 2.02
C THR A 562 -1.59 2.00 2.31
N LEU A 563 -1.66 3.29 2.02
CA LEU A 563 -0.67 4.28 2.41
C LEU A 563 -1.17 5.07 3.63
N VAL A 564 -0.28 5.19 4.61
CA VAL A 564 -0.49 6.02 5.80
C VAL A 564 0.56 7.13 5.81
N THR A 565 0.13 8.35 5.55
CA THR A 565 0.97 9.55 5.55
C THR A 565 0.86 10.27 6.90
N PHE A 566 1.97 10.31 7.63
CA PHE A 566 2.11 11.08 8.85
C PHE A 566 2.38 12.54 8.49
N ALA A 567 1.45 13.43 8.81
CA ALA A 567 1.55 14.85 8.51
C ALA A 567 2.57 15.54 9.45
N GLY A 568 3.60 16.17 8.88
CA GLY A 568 4.64 16.85 9.66
C GLY A 568 4.14 18.05 10.49
N GLY A 569 3.09 18.73 10.00
CA GLY A 569 2.50 19.93 10.61
C GLY A 569 1.31 19.68 11.55
N ALA A 570 0.92 18.42 11.77
CA ALA A 570 -0.18 18.05 12.66
C ALA A 570 0.26 16.97 13.67
N GLY A 571 -0.32 17.02 14.87
CA GLY A 571 -0.04 16.09 15.96
C GLY A 571 0.99 16.58 16.99
N PRO A 572 1.09 15.91 18.15
CA PRO A 572 0.34 14.70 18.52
C PRO A 572 -1.11 14.99 18.92
N PHE A 573 -2.05 14.18 18.40
CA PHE A 573 -3.42 14.19 18.89
C PHE A 573 -3.50 13.43 20.21
N LYS A 574 -3.95 14.09 21.28
CA LYS A 574 -3.76 13.56 22.64
C LYS A 574 -4.92 13.88 23.58
N VAL A 575 -5.50 12.86 24.22
CA VAL A 575 -6.40 13.09 25.37
C VAL A 575 -5.60 13.68 26.54
N THR A 576 -6.02 14.86 26.99
CA THR A 576 -5.34 15.63 28.06
C THR A 576 -6.04 15.48 29.40
N SER A 577 -7.34 15.14 29.41
CA SER A 577 -8.10 14.91 30.63
C SER A 577 -7.82 13.52 31.26
N GLN A 578 -8.09 13.39 32.56
CA GLN A 578 -7.94 12.14 33.33
C GLN A 578 -6.53 11.52 33.22
N SER A 579 -5.51 12.37 33.37
CA SER A 579 -4.09 12.01 33.50
C SER A 579 -3.68 11.55 34.90
N ALA A 580 -4.60 11.63 35.86
CA ALA A 580 -4.50 11.10 37.22
C ALA A 580 -5.66 10.13 37.49
N ALA A 581 -5.47 9.20 38.44
CA ALA A 581 -6.56 8.32 38.87
C ALA A 581 -7.67 9.14 39.53
N VAL A 582 -8.91 8.90 39.13
CA VAL A 582 -10.09 9.65 39.60
C VAL A 582 -11.27 8.72 39.82
N THR A 583 -12.16 9.12 40.73
CA THR A 583 -13.42 8.41 41.00
C THR A 583 -14.60 9.23 40.49
N TRP A 584 -15.44 8.60 39.68
CA TRP A 584 -16.65 9.15 39.12
C TRP A 584 -17.86 8.41 39.67
N ALA A 585 -18.88 9.15 40.06
CA ALA A 585 -20.19 8.58 40.34
C ALA A 585 -20.99 8.54 39.02
N ALA A 586 -21.63 7.42 38.72
CA ALA A 586 -22.49 7.30 37.55
C ALA A 586 -23.58 8.39 37.54
N GLY A 587 -23.99 8.85 36.35
CA GLY A 587 -24.96 9.92 36.16
C GLY A 587 -24.43 11.35 36.35
N THR A 588 -23.17 11.52 36.80
CA THR A 588 -22.55 12.84 36.87
C THR A 588 -21.98 13.27 35.52
N SER A 589 -21.98 14.57 35.25
CA SER A 589 -21.31 15.12 34.06
C SER A 589 -19.80 15.24 34.25
N ARG A 590 -19.03 14.94 33.20
CA ARG A 590 -17.57 15.07 33.16
C ARG A 590 -17.13 15.61 31.80
N THR A 591 -16.21 16.55 31.84
CA THR A 591 -15.58 17.08 30.64
C THR A 591 -14.39 16.22 30.25
N ILE A 592 -14.37 15.81 28.97
CA ILE A 592 -13.25 15.16 28.30
C ILE A 592 -12.55 16.21 27.45
N THR A 593 -11.25 16.38 27.63
CA THR A 593 -10.45 17.33 26.85
C THR A 593 -9.33 16.62 26.09
N TRP A 594 -9.01 17.12 24.91
CA TRP A 594 -7.92 16.63 24.08
C TRP A 594 -7.23 17.78 23.34
N ASP A 595 -5.98 17.57 22.97
CA ASP A 595 -5.24 18.45 22.08
C ASP A 595 -5.64 18.15 20.63
N VAL A 596 -6.26 19.12 19.95
CA VAL A 596 -6.66 19.02 18.54
C VAL A 596 -5.42 18.95 17.64
N ALA A 597 -4.32 19.61 18.00
CA ALA A 597 -3.03 19.54 17.30
C ALA A 597 -3.11 19.65 15.76
N ASN A 598 -3.85 20.64 15.24
CA ASN A 598 -4.10 20.88 13.81
C ASN A 598 -4.78 19.72 13.04
N THR A 599 -5.29 18.71 13.73
CA THR A 599 -5.93 17.55 13.05
C THR A 599 -7.24 17.89 12.37
N ASN A 600 -7.93 18.94 12.81
CA ASN A 600 -9.18 19.43 12.22
C ASN A 600 -8.97 20.27 10.96
N SER A 601 -7.72 20.52 10.55
CA SER A 601 -7.35 21.30 9.38
C SER A 601 -6.62 20.43 8.35
N ALA A 602 -6.50 20.93 7.12
CA ALA A 602 -5.70 20.25 6.09
C ALA A 602 -4.24 20.09 6.56
N PRO A 603 -3.59 18.96 6.24
CA PRO A 603 -4.04 17.89 5.36
C PRO A 603 -4.82 16.74 6.06
N VAL A 604 -4.93 16.75 7.39
CA VAL A 604 -5.59 15.66 8.15
C VAL A 604 -7.12 15.72 8.06
N ASN A 605 -7.70 16.91 8.05
CA ASN A 605 -9.14 17.17 7.82
C ASN A 605 -10.12 16.38 8.70
N CYS A 606 -9.76 16.11 9.96
CA CYS A 606 -10.61 15.41 10.92
C CYS A 606 -11.58 16.39 11.60
N SER A 607 -12.74 16.63 11.00
CA SER A 607 -13.75 17.57 11.54
C SER A 607 -14.47 17.06 12.79
N PHE A 608 -14.60 15.74 12.96
CA PHE A 608 -15.38 15.13 14.05
C PHE A 608 -14.65 13.96 14.71
N VAL A 609 -14.94 13.75 15.99
CA VAL A 609 -14.43 12.66 16.82
C VAL A 609 -15.57 11.90 17.51
N ASN A 610 -15.31 10.65 17.87
CA ASN A 610 -16.14 9.84 18.74
C ASN A 610 -15.45 9.66 20.10
N ILE A 611 -16.24 9.56 21.17
CA ILE A 611 -15.74 9.30 22.52
C ILE A 611 -16.32 7.98 23.02
N ARG A 612 -15.43 7.06 23.38
CA ARG A 612 -15.79 5.73 23.90
C ARG A 612 -15.20 5.48 25.27
N LEU A 613 -15.89 4.63 26.02
CA LEU A 613 -15.51 4.16 27.34
C LEU A 613 -15.16 2.66 27.30
N SER A 614 -13.99 2.35 27.86
CA SER A 614 -13.56 1.01 28.23
C SER A 614 -13.95 0.71 29.67
N LEU A 615 -14.26 -0.57 29.94
CA LEU A 615 -14.55 -1.07 31.29
C LEU A 615 -13.47 -2.04 31.82
N ASP A 616 -12.48 -2.37 30.98
CA ASP A 616 -11.53 -3.47 31.15
C ASP A 616 -10.06 -3.01 31.03
N GLY A 617 -9.76 -1.76 31.42
CA GLY A 617 -8.40 -1.24 31.41
C GLY A 617 -7.90 -0.72 30.06
N GLY A 618 -8.81 -0.50 29.11
CA GLY A 618 -8.49 -0.05 27.75
C GLY A 618 -8.30 -1.19 26.75
N ILE A 619 -8.66 -2.43 27.09
CA ILE A 619 -8.56 -3.58 26.17
C ILE A 619 -9.67 -3.50 25.11
N THR A 620 -10.90 -3.23 25.53
CA THR A 620 -12.03 -2.99 24.64
C THR A 620 -12.71 -1.65 24.95
N PHE A 621 -13.37 -1.06 23.96
CA PHE A 621 -14.13 0.20 24.10
C PHE A 621 -15.59 0.04 23.67
N PRO A 622 -16.37 -0.83 24.34
CA PRO A 622 -17.71 -1.20 23.88
C PRO A 622 -18.73 -0.08 24.04
N VAL A 623 -18.55 0.80 25.02
CA VAL A 623 -19.54 1.84 25.35
C VAL A 623 -19.25 3.11 24.55
N LEU A 624 -20.13 3.45 23.61
CA LEU A 624 -20.10 4.75 22.92
C LEU A 624 -20.73 5.81 23.84
N LEU A 625 -19.98 6.85 24.19
CA LEU A 625 -20.48 7.96 25.01
C LEU A 625 -21.03 9.08 24.14
N VAL A 626 -20.28 9.46 23.10
CA VAL A 626 -20.64 10.52 22.16
C VAL A 626 -20.15 10.13 20.76
N SER A 627 -20.94 10.42 19.74
CA SER A 627 -20.56 10.21 18.34
C SER A 627 -20.59 11.51 17.56
N ASN A 628 -19.69 11.66 16.59
CA ASN A 628 -19.60 12.79 15.66
C ASN A 628 -19.62 14.17 16.34
N THR A 629 -18.95 14.32 17.50
CA THR A 629 -18.79 15.64 18.11
C THR A 629 -17.67 16.41 17.41
N PRO A 630 -17.75 17.75 17.26
CA PRO A 630 -16.69 18.54 16.64
C PRO A 630 -15.31 18.27 17.26
N ASN A 631 -14.29 18.24 16.41
CA ASN A 631 -12.90 18.14 16.86
C ASN A 631 -12.36 19.52 17.27
N ASP A 632 -12.86 20.04 18.38
CA ASP A 632 -12.57 21.38 18.92
C ASP A 632 -11.84 21.35 20.28
N GLY A 633 -11.58 20.16 20.83
CA GLY A 633 -10.72 19.93 21.98
C GLY A 633 -11.45 19.67 23.30
N SER A 634 -12.79 19.74 23.34
CA SER A 634 -13.54 19.51 24.58
C SER A 634 -14.95 18.97 24.33
N GLN A 635 -15.38 18.00 25.14
CA GLN A 635 -16.74 17.47 25.12
C GLN A 635 -17.18 17.05 26.52
N ASP A 636 -18.39 17.48 26.91
CA ASP A 636 -19.04 16.97 28.12
C ASP A 636 -19.73 15.63 27.84
N ILE A 637 -19.57 14.69 28.78
CA ILE A 637 -20.20 13.37 28.77
C ILE A 637 -20.93 13.12 30.09
N VAL A 638 -21.93 12.25 30.06
CA VAL A 638 -22.55 11.71 31.27
C VAL A 638 -21.95 10.34 31.56
N VAL A 639 -21.46 10.15 32.78
CA VAL A 639 -20.83 8.89 33.18
C VAL A 639 -21.90 7.79 33.22
N PRO A 640 -21.77 6.71 32.44
CA PRO A 640 -22.78 5.65 32.41
C PRO A 640 -22.72 4.79 33.66
N ASN A 641 -23.80 4.04 33.94
CA ASN A 641 -23.87 3.18 35.14
C ASN A 641 -23.15 1.83 34.98
N ASN A 642 -21.86 1.88 34.67
CA ASN A 642 -21.03 0.70 34.50
C ASN A 642 -19.92 0.73 35.56
N ALA A 643 -20.20 0.18 36.73
CA ALA A 643 -19.22 0.18 37.81
C ALA A 643 -17.98 -0.64 37.43
N THR A 644 -16.80 -0.02 37.57
CA THR A 644 -15.50 -0.62 37.29
C THR A 644 -14.41 0.23 37.95
N THR A 645 -13.27 -0.38 38.28
CA THR A 645 -12.09 0.33 38.79
C THR A 645 -11.05 0.60 37.69
N THR A 646 -11.32 0.16 36.46
CA THR A 646 -10.34 0.13 35.37
C THR A 646 -10.81 0.88 34.12
N ALA A 647 -11.78 1.79 34.24
CA ALA A 647 -12.31 2.50 33.08
C ALA A 647 -11.26 3.36 32.38
N ARG A 648 -11.36 3.46 31.04
CA ARG A 648 -10.52 4.33 30.19
C ARG A 648 -11.35 5.03 29.12
N ILE A 649 -10.96 6.24 28.76
CA ILE A 649 -11.60 7.03 27.71
C ILE A 649 -10.72 6.99 26.46
N LYS A 650 -11.34 6.66 25.32
CA LYS A 650 -10.75 6.80 23.98
C LYS A 650 -11.47 7.90 23.23
N VAL A 651 -10.70 8.83 22.67
CA VAL A 651 -11.17 9.79 21.66
C VAL A 651 -10.59 9.33 20.33
N GLU A 652 -11.45 9.01 19.37
CA GLU A 652 -11.06 8.50 18.05
C GLU A 652 -11.65 9.38 16.95
N SER A 653 -10.94 9.48 15.82
CA SER A 653 -11.50 10.17 14.66
C SER A 653 -12.77 9.48 14.16
N ALA A 654 -13.75 10.25 13.70
CA ALA A 654 -14.98 9.70 13.12
C ALA A 654 -14.84 9.33 11.63
N GLY A 655 -13.83 9.84 10.92
CA GLY A 655 -13.61 9.62 9.49
C GLY A 655 -12.17 9.26 9.11
N ASN A 656 -11.31 9.01 10.09
CA ASN A 656 -9.90 8.70 9.92
C ASN A 656 -9.50 7.60 10.93
N ILE A 657 -8.27 7.08 10.85
CA ILE A 657 -7.83 5.88 11.57
C ILE A 657 -7.11 6.15 12.90
N PHE A 658 -6.86 7.42 13.25
CA PHE A 658 -6.11 7.79 14.44
C PHE A 658 -6.99 7.95 15.68
N TYR A 659 -6.40 7.71 16.86
CA TYR A 659 -7.08 7.82 18.14
C TYR A 659 -6.11 8.16 19.27
N SER A 660 -6.66 8.50 20.44
CA SER A 660 -5.89 8.67 21.67
C SER A 660 -6.68 8.16 22.88
N VAL A 661 -5.96 7.63 23.87
CA VAL A 661 -6.52 7.09 25.12
C VAL A 661 -5.94 7.86 26.29
N ASN A 662 -6.77 8.20 27.28
CA ASN A 662 -6.30 8.81 28.51
C ASN A 662 -5.29 7.88 29.23
N THR A 663 -4.43 8.38 30.12
CA THR A 663 -3.26 7.61 30.62
C THR A 663 -3.48 6.88 31.95
N LYS A 664 -4.55 7.18 32.71
CA LYS A 664 -4.82 6.58 34.02
C LYS A 664 -6.22 5.97 34.11
N ASN A 665 -6.38 4.98 34.99
CA ASN A 665 -7.68 4.35 35.20
C ASN A 665 -8.64 5.31 35.91
N ILE A 666 -9.91 5.19 35.53
CA ILE A 666 -11.05 5.85 36.15
C ILE A 666 -11.80 4.80 36.96
N THR A 667 -12.15 5.12 38.21
CA THR A 667 -13.07 4.30 38.99
C THR A 667 -14.49 4.84 38.80
N ILE A 668 -15.36 4.08 38.17
CA ILE A 668 -16.80 4.38 38.06
C ILE A 668 -17.51 3.64 39.19
N GLN A 669 -18.21 4.38 40.04
CA GLN A 669 -19.05 3.84 41.10
C GLN A 669 -20.51 3.85 40.66
N THR A 670 -21.26 2.83 41.05
CA THR A 670 -22.72 2.85 40.90
C THR A 670 -23.29 4.03 41.66
N SER A 671 -24.29 4.68 41.07
CA SER A 671 -25.05 5.74 41.75
C SER A 671 -26.38 5.19 42.22
N GLU A 672 -26.89 5.79 43.31
CA GLU A 672 -28.19 5.46 43.90
C GLU A 672 -29.35 5.74 42.94
N PHE A 673 -29.24 6.84 42.19
CA PHE A 673 -30.11 7.13 41.06
C PHE A 673 -29.35 7.87 39.96
N ILE A 674 -29.90 7.83 38.74
CA ILE A 674 -29.36 8.50 37.55
C ILE A 674 -30.51 9.15 36.77
N MET A 675 -30.23 10.32 36.20
CA MET A 675 -31.09 10.99 35.22
C MET A 675 -30.57 10.66 33.81
N ASN A 676 -31.13 9.64 33.18
CA ASN A 676 -30.66 9.15 31.88
C ASN A 676 -31.34 9.92 30.74
N PHE A 677 -30.71 11.01 30.28
CA PHE A 677 -31.22 11.86 29.20
C PHE A 677 -31.13 11.17 27.84
N ASP A 678 -32.18 11.31 27.04
CA ASP A 678 -32.21 10.83 25.65
C ASP A 678 -31.24 11.64 24.76
N ALA A 679 -31.09 12.93 25.07
CA ALA A 679 -30.10 13.81 24.47
C ALA A 679 -29.63 14.85 25.50
N ILE A 680 -28.31 15.09 25.54
CA ILE A 680 -27.70 16.08 26.44
C ILE A 680 -27.36 17.40 25.72
N SER A 681 -27.67 17.51 24.44
CA SER A 681 -27.53 18.73 23.63
C SER A 681 -28.74 18.85 22.72
N LYS A 682 -29.27 20.06 22.54
CA LYS A 682 -30.41 20.30 21.66
C LYS A 682 -30.35 21.67 20.99
N ASN A 683 -30.57 21.70 19.68
CA ASN A 683 -30.81 22.92 18.92
C ASN A 683 -32.30 23.29 19.01
N VAL A 684 -32.60 24.57 19.19
CA VAL A 684 -33.98 25.08 19.19
C VAL A 684 -34.06 26.43 18.49
N CYS A 685 -35.16 26.66 17.78
CA CYS A 685 -35.48 27.94 17.18
C CYS A 685 -36.30 28.79 18.14
N ALA A 686 -35.81 29.98 18.50
CA ALA A 686 -36.62 30.96 19.22
C ALA A 686 -37.88 31.34 18.39
N PRO A 687 -39.07 31.47 19.01
CA PRO A 687 -39.35 31.42 20.44
C PRO A 687 -39.82 30.05 20.97
N ASN A 688 -39.57 28.96 20.23
CA ASN A 688 -40.03 27.62 20.62
C ASN A 688 -39.35 27.18 21.92
N SER A 689 -40.11 26.51 22.78
CA SER A 689 -39.57 25.87 23.98
C SER A 689 -38.68 24.68 23.62
N ALA A 690 -37.61 24.46 24.38
CA ALA A 690 -36.75 23.29 24.25
C ALA A 690 -37.20 22.19 25.21
N VAL A 691 -37.41 20.98 24.68
CA VAL A 691 -37.87 19.82 25.45
C VAL A 691 -36.78 18.77 25.53
N TYR A 692 -36.43 18.35 26.74
CA TYR A 692 -35.51 17.25 27.02
C TYR A 692 -36.27 16.17 27.77
N THR A 693 -36.05 14.91 27.40
CA THR A 693 -36.63 13.75 28.06
C THR A 693 -35.50 12.95 28.71
N PHE A 694 -35.74 12.48 29.93
CA PHE A 694 -34.84 11.57 30.62
C PHE A 694 -35.61 10.55 31.44
N SER A 695 -35.03 9.38 31.65
CA SER A 695 -35.56 8.38 32.58
C SER A 695 -34.85 8.50 33.92
N TYR A 696 -35.61 8.65 35.01
CA TYR A 696 -35.12 8.52 36.39
C TYR A 696 -35.07 7.05 36.76
N THR A 697 -33.85 6.53 36.92
CA THR A 697 -33.60 5.12 37.24
C THR A 697 -32.88 5.03 38.58
N THR A 698 -33.33 4.14 39.46
CA THR A 698 -32.76 3.90 40.79
C THR A 698 -32.02 2.56 40.85
N PHE A 699 -31.01 2.49 41.70
CA PHE A 699 -30.16 1.31 41.91
C PHE A 699 -29.92 1.09 43.41
N ASN A 700 -29.30 -0.03 43.77
CA ASN A 700 -28.92 -0.35 45.16
C ASN A 700 -30.09 -0.29 46.17
N GLY A 701 -31.31 -0.58 45.73
CA GLY A 701 -32.51 -0.52 46.59
C GLY A 701 -32.94 0.89 46.98
N PHE A 702 -32.40 1.93 46.33
CA PHE A 702 -32.74 3.31 46.60
C PHE A 702 -34.21 3.60 46.27
N ASN A 703 -34.94 4.14 47.25
CA ASN A 703 -36.38 4.33 47.22
C ASN A 703 -36.82 5.72 47.71
N GLU A 704 -35.89 6.67 47.83
CA GLU A 704 -36.21 8.04 48.22
C GLU A 704 -36.82 8.81 47.04
N THR A 705 -37.73 9.73 47.35
CA THR A 705 -38.25 10.71 46.38
C THR A 705 -37.17 11.74 46.07
N THR A 706 -36.84 11.90 44.79
CA THR A 706 -35.87 12.87 44.29
C THR A 706 -36.60 14.00 43.57
N ALA A 707 -36.40 15.24 44.01
CA ALA A 707 -36.93 16.44 43.35
C ALA A 707 -35.97 16.96 42.28
N PHE A 708 -36.50 17.41 41.14
CA PHE A 708 -35.71 17.92 40.02
C PHE A 708 -35.70 19.45 40.00
N SER A 709 -34.54 20.03 39.72
CA SER A 709 -34.32 21.47 39.59
C SER A 709 -33.31 21.74 38.49
N ALA A 710 -33.26 22.97 37.99
CA ALA A 710 -32.26 23.38 37.01
C ALA A 710 -31.73 24.78 37.32
N THR A 711 -30.45 25.00 37.03
CA THR A 711 -29.78 26.31 37.11
C THR A 711 -28.91 26.53 35.86
N GLY A 712 -28.50 27.77 35.59
CA GLY A 712 -27.65 28.10 34.44
C GLY A 712 -28.41 28.22 33.10
N ASN A 713 -29.74 28.09 33.11
CA ASN A 713 -30.56 28.37 31.93
C ASN A 713 -30.43 29.84 31.48
N PRO A 714 -30.61 30.13 30.18
CA PRO A 714 -30.46 31.49 29.64
C PRO A 714 -31.34 32.51 30.37
N ALA A 715 -30.84 33.74 30.54
CA ALA A 715 -31.58 34.80 31.24
C ALA A 715 -32.97 35.03 30.61
N GLY A 716 -34.00 35.16 31.46
CA GLY A 716 -35.41 35.32 31.03
C GLY A 716 -36.16 34.03 30.71
N THR A 717 -35.47 32.88 30.67
CA THR A 717 -36.12 31.57 30.48
C THR A 717 -36.52 30.95 31.82
N THR A 718 -37.48 30.02 31.79
CA THR A 718 -37.87 29.20 32.95
C THR A 718 -37.79 27.72 32.62
N VAL A 719 -37.35 26.90 33.57
CA VAL A 719 -37.27 25.43 33.40
C VAL A 719 -38.34 24.77 34.26
N THR A 720 -39.10 23.87 33.64
CA THR A 720 -40.17 23.10 34.30
C THR A 720 -39.97 21.61 34.09
N PHE A 721 -40.39 20.79 35.05
CA PHE A 721 -40.27 19.33 35.03
C PHE A 721 -41.66 18.69 35.18
N SER A 722 -41.92 17.64 34.41
CA SER A 722 -43.14 16.84 34.52
C SER A 722 -42.78 15.35 34.48
N PRO A 723 -42.90 14.61 35.60
CA PRO A 723 -43.22 15.08 36.95
C PRO A 723 -42.07 15.93 37.57
N THR A 724 -42.36 16.72 38.61
CA THR A 724 -41.35 17.55 39.31
C THR A 724 -40.44 16.77 40.26
N SER A 725 -40.83 15.54 40.61
CA SER A 725 -40.04 14.60 41.40
C SER A 725 -40.37 13.16 41.01
N ALA A 726 -39.48 12.22 41.35
CA ALA A 726 -39.70 10.79 41.14
C ALA A 726 -39.10 9.96 42.28
N GLY A 727 -39.80 8.90 42.68
CA GLY A 727 -39.30 7.90 43.64
C GLY A 727 -39.32 6.47 43.09
N ALA A 728 -40.13 6.20 42.06
CA ALA A 728 -40.21 4.90 41.40
C ALA A 728 -39.11 4.75 40.33
N ASN A 729 -38.56 3.54 40.22
CA ASN A 729 -37.57 3.23 39.20
C ASN A 729 -38.16 3.34 37.77
N ASN A 730 -37.33 3.76 36.81
CA ASN A 730 -37.68 3.97 35.39
C ASN A 730 -38.86 4.95 35.18
N THR A 731 -38.92 6.01 35.97
CA THR A 731 -39.93 7.06 35.78
C THR A 731 -39.48 8.00 34.64
N PRO A 732 -40.24 8.14 33.54
CA PRO A 732 -39.92 9.12 32.51
C PRO A 732 -40.21 10.53 33.02
N VAL A 733 -39.30 11.46 32.74
CA VAL A 733 -39.39 12.88 33.13
C VAL A 733 -39.17 13.74 31.89
N THR A 734 -40.06 14.70 31.70
CA THR A 734 -39.94 15.72 30.65
C THR A 734 -39.50 17.03 31.28
N MET A 735 -38.35 17.55 30.88
CA MET A 735 -37.87 18.88 31.19
C MET A 735 -38.18 19.83 30.03
N THR A 736 -38.83 20.95 30.29
CA THR A 736 -39.13 21.98 29.28
C THR A 736 -38.53 23.32 29.68
N VAL A 737 -37.71 23.89 28.80
CA VAL A 737 -37.19 25.26 28.89
C VAL A 737 -38.13 26.17 28.11
N ASN A 738 -38.85 27.04 28.82
CA ASN A 738 -39.85 27.96 28.28
C ASN A 738 -39.33 29.40 28.26
N GLY A 739 -39.98 30.26 27.45
CA GLY A 739 -39.66 31.69 27.38
C GLY A 739 -38.37 31.99 26.63
N ILE A 740 -37.98 31.11 25.71
CA ILE A 740 -36.81 31.33 24.83
C ILE A 740 -37.14 32.48 23.87
N THR A 741 -36.23 33.46 23.78
CA THR A 741 -36.36 34.64 22.92
C THR A 741 -35.10 34.81 22.06
N ASN A 742 -35.13 35.76 21.12
CA ASN A 742 -33.97 36.09 20.29
C ASN A 742 -32.76 36.59 21.10
N ASN A 743 -32.94 37.08 22.32
CA ASN A 743 -31.83 37.48 23.19
C ASN A 743 -31.05 36.28 23.76
N ASN A 744 -31.57 35.06 23.58
CA ASN A 744 -30.95 33.84 24.09
C ASN A 744 -30.09 33.12 23.04
N VAL A 745 -29.93 33.67 21.83
CA VAL A 745 -29.15 33.07 20.72
C VAL A 745 -27.72 32.73 21.17
N GLY A 746 -27.28 31.53 20.81
CA GLY A 746 -26.00 30.96 21.21
C GLY A 746 -26.15 29.71 22.07
N ALA A 747 -25.03 29.16 22.51
CA ALA A 747 -24.96 27.97 23.35
C ALA A 747 -25.04 28.36 24.84
N SER A 748 -25.75 27.57 25.64
CA SER A 748 -25.81 27.71 27.09
C SER A 748 -25.87 26.34 27.77
N ASN A 749 -25.17 26.20 28.90
CA ASN A 749 -25.15 24.98 29.68
C ASN A 749 -26.12 25.07 30.87
N ILE A 750 -27.06 24.13 30.95
CA ILE A 750 -28.05 24.04 32.02
C ILE A 750 -27.66 22.89 32.96
N SER A 751 -27.49 23.20 34.23
CA SER A 751 -27.19 22.23 35.28
C SER A 751 -28.51 21.69 35.87
N VAL A 752 -28.88 20.48 35.47
CA VAL A 752 -30.05 19.77 36.00
C VAL A 752 -29.66 19.00 37.24
N THR A 753 -30.30 19.27 38.37
CA THR A 753 -29.99 18.67 39.67
C THR A 753 -31.19 17.89 40.21
N GLY A 754 -30.97 16.62 40.51
CA GLY A 754 -31.87 15.79 41.30
C GLY A 754 -31.42 15.79 42.77
N THR A 755 -32.32 16.12 43.70
CA THR A 755 -32.04 16.15 45.14
C THR A 755 -33.03 15.26 45.89
N SER A 756 -32.51 14.23 46.56
CA SER A 756 -33.23 13.41 47.54
C SER A 756 -32.85 13.84 48.97
N ALA A 757 -33.32 13.10 49.99
CA ALA A 757 -32.94 13.37 51.38
C ALA A 757 -31.46 13.11 51.65
N THR A 758 -30.87 12.08 51.02
CA THR A 758 -29.48 11.66 51.30
C THR A 758 -28.50 11.92 50.14
N LYS A 759 -29.00 12.23 48.94
CA LYS A 759 -28.15 12.34 47.73
C LYS A 759 -28.56 13.50 46.85
N THR A 760 -27.55 14.11 46.24
CA THR A 760 -27.72 15.12 45.20
C THR A 760 -26.86 14.74 44.00
N LYS A 761 -27.44 14.79 42.80
CA LYS A 761 -26.74 14.48 41.54
C LYS A 761 -27.04 15.56 40.51
N THR A 762 -26.01 16.00 39.80
CA THR A 762 -26.11 17.04 38.77
C THR A 762 -25.63 16.50 37.42
N THR A 763 -26.44 16.75 36.40
CA THR A 763 -26.17 16.47 34.99
C THR A 763 -26.19 17.80 34.23
N ILE A 764 -25.19 18.05 33.39
CA ILE A 764 -25.13 19.26 32.56
C ILE A 764 -25.64 18.91 31.17
N ILE A 765 -26.54 19.75 30.63
CA ILE A 765 -27.04 19.66 29.26
C ILE A 765 -26.77 20.98 28.53
N ALA A 766 -26.60 20.92 27.21
CA ALA A 766 -26.40 22.07 26.34
C ALA A 766 -27.70 22.44 25.62
N LEU A 767 -28.01 23.73 25.58
CA LEU A 767 -29.07 24.34 24.79
C LEU A 767 -28.45 25.30 23.79
N ASN A 768 -28.62 25.00 22.49
CA ASN A 768 -28.21 25.88 21.41
C ASN A 768 -29.44 26.59 20.85
N VAL A 769 -29.55 27.89 21.10
CA VAL A 769 -30.67 28.69 20.60
C VAL A 769 -30.26 29.38 19.30
N TYR A 770 -31.10 29.22 18.30
CA TYR A 770 -31.00 29.89 17.01
C TYR A 770 -32.24 30.74 16.75
N THR A 771 -32.14 31.67 15.82
CA THR A 771 -33.28 32.44 15.34
C THR A 771 -33.29 32.50 13.82
N ALA A 772 -34.49 32.60 13.23
CA ALA A 772 -34.68 32.73 11.79
C ALA A 772 -34.13 34.06 11.26
N THR A 773 -33.92 35.07 12.12
CA THR A 773 -33.30 36.34 11.73
C THR A 773 -31.78 36.22 11.80
N ILE A 774 -31.15 35.89 10.67
CA ILE A 774 -29.70 35.68 10.59
C ILE A 774 -29.04 36.86 9.86
N SER A 775 -27.87 37.29 10.33
CA SER A 775 -27.10 38.34 9.66
C SER A 775 -26.45 37.80 8.39
N ALA A 776 -26.38 38.62 7.35
CA ALA A 776 -25.60 38.29 6.17
C ALA A 776 -24.09 38.23 6.55
N PRO A 777 -23.33 37.20 6.12
CA PRO A 777 -21.90 37.12 6.37
C PRO A 777 -21.14 38.38 5.94
N THR A 778 -20.12 38.75 6.72
CA THR A 778 -19.14 39.77 6.31
C THR A 778 -17.93 39.08 5.69
N LEU A 779 -17.68 39.35 4.41
CA LEU A 779 -16.55 38.79 3.67
C LEU A 779 -15.22 39.41 4.12
N VAL A 780 -14.16 38.62 4.18
CA VAL A 780 -12.83 39.00 4.71
C VAL A 780 -11.76 38.96 3.64
N SER A 781 -11.64 37.85 2.90
CA SER A 781 -10.60 37.68 1.87
C SER A 781 -11.14 36.88 0.67
N PRO A 782 -10.69 37.17 -0.56
CA PRO A 782 -9.94 38.34 -0.99
C PRO A 782 -10.71 39.64 -0.69
N LEU A 783 -9.99 40.76 -0.48
CA LEU A 783 -10.64 42.06 -0.27
C LEU A 783 -11.48 42.46 -1.49
N ASN A 784 -12.51 43.28 -1.28
CA ASN A 784 -13.33 43.75 -2.40
C ASN A 784 -12.49 44.57 -3.39
N ASN A 785 -12.61 44.23 -4.68
CA ASN A 785 -11.79 44.69 -5.79
C ASN A 785 -10.30 44.31 -5.71
N ALA A 786 -9.95 43.25 -4.96
CA ALA A 786 -8.61 42.70 -5.02
C ALA A 786 -8.26 42.32 -6.46
N ALA A 787 -7.15 42.84 -6.96
CA ALA A 787 -6.58 42.44 -8.24
C ALA A 787 -5.44 41.46 -7.98
N ARG A 788 -5.07 40.68 -9.00
CA ARG A 788 -3.87 39.84 -8.98
C ARG A 788 -3.89 38.78 -7.86
N VAL A 789 -5.06 38.18 -7.60
CA VAL A 789 -5.18 37.12 -6.60
C VAL A 789 -4.52 35.85 -7.14
N LEU A 790 -3.52 35.35 -6.42
CA LEU A 790 -2.76 34.14 -6.76
C LEU A 790 -3.47 32.86 -6.29
N LYS A 791 -3.09 31.72 -6.89
CA LYS A 791 -3.48 30.39 -6.40
C LYS A 791 -2.74 30.04 -5.09
N PRO A 792 -3.36 29.31 -4.15
CA PRO A 792 -4.78 28.93 -4.12
C PRO A 792 -5.68 30.13 -3.74
N HIS A 793 -6.82 30.27 -4.42
CA HIS A 793 -7.73 31.42 -4.30
C HIS A 793 -8.66 31.34 -3.07
N THR A 794 -8.13 31.32 -1.85
CA THR A 794 -8.93 31.13 -0.63
C THR A 794 -9.90 32.29 -0.37
N LEU A 795 -11.20 31.97 -0.35
CA LEU A 795 -12.30 32.86 0.04
C LEU A 795 -12.63 32.68 1.52
N SER A 796 -12.78 33.74 2.32
CA SER A 796 -13.05 33.65 3.76
C SER A 796 -13.98 34.75 4.29
N TRP A 797 -14.75 34.45 5.34
CA TRP A 797 -15.72 35.36 5.95
C TRP A 797 -15.76 35.25 7.47
N ASN A 798 -16.41 36.20 8.14
CA ASN A 798 -16.59 36.17 9.59
C ASN A 798 -17.60 35.10 10.01
N LYS A 799 -17.27 34.35 11.06
CA LYS A 799 -18.17 33.35 11.67
C LYS A 799 -19.30 34.04 12.45
N ASP A 800 -20.52 33.53 12.32
CA ASP A 800 -21.70 33.95 13.08
C ASP A 800 -22.12 32.84 14.07
N VAL A 801 -22.44 33.22 15.32
CA VAL A 801 -22.94 32.30 16.36
C VAL A 801 -24.34 31.78 16.06
N ASN A 802 -25.11 32.50 15.24
CA ASN A 802 -26.44 32.12 14.78
C ASN A 802 -26.40 31.31 13.46
N ALA A 803 -25.23 30.90 12.97
CA ALA A 803 -25.07 30.12 11.74
C ALA A 803 -24.49 28.73 12.02
N LEU A 804 -25.07 27.70 11.39
CA LEU A 804 -24.57 26.33 11.39
C LEU A 804 -23.76 26.02 10.13
N ASN A 805 -24.22 26.52 8.99
CA ASN A 805 -23.62 26.31 7.68
C ASN A 805 -23.59 27.63 6.90
N TYR A 806 -22.85 27.64 5.80
CA TYR A 806 -22.74 28.73 4.86
C TYR A 806 -22.85 28.21 3.44
N THR A 807 -23.65 28.87 2.61
CA THR A 807 -23.64 28.64 1.16
C THR A 807 -22.84 29.74 0.50
N ILE A 808 -21.81 29.37 -0.25
CA ILE A 808 -21.00 30.26 -1.06
C ILE A 808 -21.38 30.10 -2.53
N GLU A 809 -21.44 31.23 -3.25
CA GLU A 809 -21.65 31.29 -4.69
C GLU A 809 -20.58 32.17 -5.34
N ILE A 810 -20.09 31.74 -6.50
CA ILE A 810 -19.11 32.46 -7.32
C ILE A 810 -19.67 32.57 -8.74
N ALA A 811 -19.55 33.74 -9.36
CA ALA A 811 -20.05 34.03 -10.70
C ALA A 811 -19.16 35.03 -11.45
N ASN A 812 -19.25 35.08 -12.78
CA ASN A 812 -18.51 36.03 -13.62
C ASN A 812 -19.23 37.38 -13.76
N ILE A 813 -20.48 37.46 -13.30
CA ILE A 813 -21.32 38.66 -13.35
C ILE A 813 -21.94 38.91 -11.98
N ASN A 814 -22.01 40.17 -11.57
CA ASN A 814 -22.50 40.58 -10.25
C ASN A 814 -24.01 40.31 -10.03
N THR A 815 -24.76 39.98 -11.08
CA THR A 815 -26.17 39.61 -10.97
C THR A 815 -26.37 38.16 -10.50
N PHE A 816 -25.31 37.34 -10.56
CA PHE A 816 -25.38 35.89 -10.27
C PHE A 816 -26.45 35.17 -11.11
N ALA A 817 -26.75 35.66 -12.32
CA ALA A 817 -27.71 35.00 -13.22
C ALA A 817 -27.23 33.61 -13.68
N THR A 818 -25.91 33.38 -13.66
CA THR A 818 -25.29 32.07 -13.83
C THR A 818 -24.24 31.89 -12.74
N ILE A 819 -24.36 30.81 -11.99
CA ILE A 819 -23.40 30.43 -10.95
C ILE A 819 -22.31 29.59 -11.61
N LEU A 820 -21.06 30.00 -11.43
CA LEU A 820 -19.90 29.23 -11.86
C LEU A 820 -19.63 28.08 -10.88
N GLU A 821 -19.62 28.39 -9.59
CA GLU A 821 -19.27 27.46 -8.52
C GLU A 821 -20.08 27.77 -7.26
N SER A 822 -20.53 26.73 -6.54
CA SER A 822 -21.30 26.86 -5.29
C SER A 822 -21.08 25.68 -4.35
N ALA A 823 -21.06 25.94 -3.05
CA ALA A 823 -20.92 24.91 -2.02
C ALA A 823 -21.63 25.31 -0.72
N THR A 824 -22.07 24.30 0.06
CA THR A 824 -22.59 24.49 1.42
C THR A 824 -21.67 23.81 2.43
N ILE A 825 -21.11 24.57 3.36
CA ILE A 825 -20.06 24.13 4.28
C ILE A 825 -20.30 24.64 5.71
N ASN A 826 -19.74 23.97 6.72
CA ASN A 826 -19.86 24.37 8.14
C ASN A 826 -18.63 25.15 8.67
N VAL A 827 -17.72 25.52 7.78
CA VAL A 827 -16.53 26.35 8.08
C VAL A 827 -16.65 27.71 7.38
N ASN A 828 -15.80 28.67 7.74
CA ASN A 828 -15.87 30.05 7.25
C ASN A 828 -14.85 30.39 6.14
N PHE A 829 -14.43 29.39 5.36
CA PHE A 829 -13.53 29.57 4.21
C PHE A 829 -13.78 28.53 3.10
N TYR A 830 -13.39 28.84 1.87
CA TYR A 830 -13.57 27.99 0.68
C TYR A 830 -12.45 28.17 -0.35
N ASN A 831 -12.04 27.09 -1.04
CA ASN A 831 -11.00 27.11 -2.08
C ASN A 831 -11.60 26.72 -3.45
N PRO A 832 -11.91 27.70 -4.32
CA PRO A 832 -12.54 27.49 -5.61
C PRO A 832 -11.65 26.71 -6.59
N GLN A 833 -12.26 25.89 -7.44
CA GLN A 833 -11.54 25.04 -8.42
C GLN A 833 -11.70 25.51 -9.88
N LEU A 834 -12.73 26.31 -10.18
CA LEU A 834 -13.12 26.61 -11.58
C LEU A 834 -12.69 28.00 -12.08
N LEU A 835 -11.76 28.67 -11.39
CA LEU A 835 -11.35 30.03 -11.72
C LEU A 835 -10.27 30.06 -12.81
N LEU A 836 -10.52 30.84 -13.85
CA LEU A 836 -9.61 31.16 -14.95
C LEU A 836 -8.70 32.34 -14.56
N PRO A 837 -7.48 32.43 -15.14
CA PRO A 837 -6.57 33.55 -14.91
C PRO A 837 -7.08 34.85 -15.54
N ASN A 838 -6.56 35.99 -15.08
CA ASN A 838 -6.91 37.35 -15.53
C ASN A 838 -8.43 37.60 -15.63
N THR A 839 -9.23 36.95 -14.79
CA THR A 839 -10.69 36.95 -14.88
C THR A 839 -11.28 37.54 -13.61
N SER A 840 -12.22 38.46 -13.79
CA SER A 840 -12.98 39.04 -12.68
C SER A 840 -14.08 38.09 -12.24
N TYR A 841 -14.11 37.78 -10.95
CA TYR A 841 -15.15 37.00 -10.29
C TYR A 841 -15.86 37.82 -9.23
N PHE A 842 -17.14 37.53 -9.07
CA PHE A 842 -18.00 38.03 -8.01
C PHE A 842 -18.35 36.86 -7.11
N TRP A 843 -18.28 37.06 -5.80
CA TRP A 843 -18.65 36.03 -4.85
C TRP A 843 -19.47 36.61 -3.70
N ARG A 844 -20.33 35.75 -3.14
CA ARG A 844 -21.21 36.07 -2.03
C ARG A 844 -21.47 34.83 -1.18
N VAL A 845 -21.74 35.04 0.10
CA VAL A 845 -21.99 33.96 1.06
C VAL A 845 -23.27 34.26 1.83
N LYS A 846 -24.10 33.26 2.09
CA LYS A 846 -25.22 33.36 3.04
C LYS A 846 -25.03 32.39 4.20
N SER A 847 -25.54 32.74 5.36
CA SER A 847 -25.56 31.92 6.58
C SER A 847 -26.84 31.09 6.63
N ILE A 848 -26.74 29.86 7.14
CA ILE A 848 -27.85 28.92 7.28
C ILE A 848 -27.84 28.33 8.68
N ASN A 849 -29.01 28.22 9.31
CA ASN A 849 -29.23 27.41 10.50
C ASN A 849 -30.55 26.62 10.38
N ASP A 850 -30.91 25.86 11.42
CA ASP A 850 -32.12 25.03 11.42
C ASP A 850 -33.44 25.85 11.36
N CYS A 851 -33.38 27.16 11.58
CA CYS A 851 -34.53 28.07 11.71
C CYS A 851 -34.75 28.94 10.48
N GLY A 852 -33.73 29.09 9.62
CA GLY A 852 -33.79 29.95 8.45
C GLY A 852 -32.44 30.18 7.81
N GLU A 853 -32.42 31.13 6.89
CA GLU A 853 -31.24 31.52 6.11
C GLU A 853 -31.15 33.05 6.08
N SER A 854 -29.94 33.60 6.06
CA SER A 854 -29.76 35.04 5.83
C SER A 854 -29.88 35.40 4.35
N ALA A 855 -30.02 36.70 4.08
CA ALA A 855 -29.66 37.23 2.77
C ALA A 855 -28.17 36.96 2.48
N PHE A 856 -27.81 36.89 1.21
CA PHE A 856 -26.40 36.87 0.83
C PHE A 856 -25.66 38.12 1.32
N SER A 857 -24.36 37.95 1.59
CA SER A 857 -23.42 39.01 1.88
C SER A 857 -23.41 40.07 0.78
N ASN A 858 -22.80 41.22 1.09
CA ASN A 858 -22.35 42.12 0.04
C ASN A 858 -21.47 41.35 -0.94
N ILE A 859 -21.66 41.63 -2.23
CA ILE A 859 -20.91 40.98 -3.30
C ILE A 859 -19.51 41.56 -3.29
N PHE A 860 -18.51 40.69 -3.14
CA PHE A 860 -17.12 41.07 -3.37
C PHE A 860 -16.71 40.70 -4.79
N LYS A 861 -15.94 41.59 -5.42
CA LYS A 861 -15.27 41.34 -6.68
C LYS A 861 -13.79 41.06 -6.41
N PHE A 862 -13.20 40.10 -7.11
CA PHE A 862 -11.74 40.01 -7.22
C PHE A 862 -11.36 39.63 -8.65
N THR A 863 -10.12 39.89 -9.03
CA THR A 863 -9.56 39.49 -10.33
C THR A 863 -8.39 38.56 -10.06
N THR A 864 -8.45 37.36 -10.63
CA THR A 864 -7.33 36.41 -10.61
C THR A 864 -6.14 37.01 -11.34
N GLU A 865 -4.93 36.62 -10.92
CA GLU A 865 -3.70 37.07 -11.59
C GLU A 865 -3.62 36.59 -13.05
N ASN A 866 -2.88 37.33 -13.89
CA ASN A 866 -2.58 36.95 -15.28
C ASN A 866 -1.49 35.87 -15.34
N ASP A 867 -1.84 34.70 -14.82
CA ASP A 867 -1.02 33.49 -14.87
C ASP A 867 -1.18 32.85 -16.26
N VAL A 868 -0.15 32.97 -17.11
CA VAL A 868 -0.18 32.53 -18.52
C VAL A 868 0.75 31.34 -18.69
N CYS A 869 0.23 30.23 -19.20
CA CYS A 869 1.01 29.05 -19.56
C CYS A 869 1.48 29.13 -21.02
N ALA A 870 2.73 28.76 -21.28
CA ALA A 870 3.26 28.63 -22.65
C ALA A 870 4.10 27.36 -22.78
N ILE A 871 3.88 26.62 -23.87
CA ILE A 871 4.63 25.41 -24.20
C ILE A 871 5.80 25.79 -25.11
N ASN A 872 7.00 25.46 -24.69
CA ASN A 872 8.24 25.72 -25.42
C ASN A 872 8.85 24.38 -25.82
N ASN A 873 9.17 24.20 -27.10
CA ASN A 873 9.69 22.94 -27.64
C ASN A 873 11.20 23.02 -27.86
N ALA A 874 11.92 21.94 -27.60
CA ALA A 874 13.33 21.84 -27.95
C ALA A 874 13.51 21.71 -29.46
N ILE A 875 14.53 22.41 -29.98
CA ILE A 875 14.88 22.42 -31.41
C ILE A 875 16.24 21.78 -31.70
N ASP A 876 17.01 21.45 -30.66
CA ASP A 876 18.34 20.86 -30.75
C ASP A 876 18.35 19.32 -30.65
N VAL A 877 17.18 18.69 -30.83
CA VAL A 877 16.91 17.25 -30.80
C VAL A 877 16.59 16.73 -32.22
N PRO A 878 16.89 15.47 -32.58
CA PRO A 878 17.27 14.38 -31.68
C PRO A 878 18.74 14.42 -31.22
N LEU A 879 18.99 14.06 -29.95
CA LEU A 879 20.34 13.92 -29.40
C LEU A 879 20.58 12.50 -28.89
N SER A 880 21.68 11.89 -29.32
CA SER A 880 22.10 10.58 -28.82
C SER A 880 22.55 10.66 -27.36
N ILE A 881 22.05 9.73 -26.54
CA ILE A 881 22.44 9.58 -25.15
C ILE A 881 23.67 8.64 -25.13
N PRO A 882 24.81 9.07 -24.56
CA PRO A 882 26.01 8.24 -24.50
C PRO A 882 25.90 7.16 -23.42
N ASP A 883 26.06 5.90 -23.83
CA ASP A 883 26.05 4.68 -22.99
C ASP A 883 27.05 4.77 -21.83
N ASN A 884 26.61 4.40 -20.63
CA ASN A 884 27.39 4.36 -19.38
C ASN A 884 28.28 5.59 -19.16
N ASN A 885 27.75 6.78 -19.42
CA ASN A 885 28.50 8.02 -19.33
C ASN A 885 27.81 8.99 -18.34
N PRO A 886 28.39 9.19 -17.14
CA PRO A 886 27.82 10.10 -16.13
C PRO A 886 27.87 11.57 -16.53
N THR A 887 28.54 11.93 -17.63
CA THR A 887 28.45 13.28 -18.21
C THR A 887 27.09 13.49 -18.88
N GLY A 888 26.50 12.41 -19.41
CA GLY A 888 25.23 12.39 -20.11
C GLY A 888 25.22 13.23 -21.38
N VAL A 889 24.01 13.55 -21.84
CA VAL A 889 23.71 14.53 -22.88
C VAL A 889 22.77 15.60 -22.33
N SER A 890 22.82 16.80 -22.89
CA SER A 890 21.97 17.92 -22.47
C SER A 890 21.37 18.60 -23.68
N SER A 891 20.05 18.69 -23.71
CA SER A 891 19.29 19.48 -24.68
C SER A 891 18.80 20.77 -24.01
N LYS A 892 18.69 21.86 -24.77
CA LYS A 892 18.37 23.19 -24.26
C LYS A 892 17.14 23.78 -24.92
N ILE A 893 16.32 24.45 -24.11
CA ILE A 893 15.26 25.35 -24.55
C ILE A 893 15.61 26.74 -24.04
N LEU A 894 15.76 27.70 -24.97
CA LEU A 894 15.88 29.11 -24.62
C LEU A 894 14.48 29.69 -24.45
N ILE A 895 14.16 30.15 -23.24
CA ILE A 895 12.93 30.88 -22.95
C ILE A 895 13.22 32.37 -23.03
N THR A 896 12.58 33.06 -23.97
CA THR A 896 12.64 34.52 -24.15
C THR A 896 11.49 35.22 -23.45
N ASP A 897 10.35 34.56 -23.33
CA ASP A 897 9.16 35.11 -22.66
C ASP A 897 9.29 34.97 -21.14
N ASN A 898 9.80 36.03 -20.49
CA ASN A 898 10.05 36.01 -19.06
C ASN A 898 8.76 36.04 -18.23
N LYS A 899 8.67 35.15 -17.24
CA LYS A 899 7.55 35.02 -16.31
C LYS A 899 8.08 34.72 -14.92
N ILE A 900 7.39 35.22 -13.88
CA ILE A 900 7.54 34.70 -12.52
C ILE A 900 6.76 33.39 -12.46
N ILE A 901 7.50 32.29 -12.31
CA ILE A 901 6.97 30.92 -12.44
C ILE A 901 5.97 30.64 -11.32
N SER A 902 4.80 30.14 -11.71
CA SER A 902 3.76 29.63 -10.80
C SER A 902 3.64 28.10 -10.86
N ASP A 903 3.99 27.51 -12.01
CA ASP A 903 3.92 26.07 -12.27
C ASP A 903 4.79 25.69 -13.48
N VAL A 904 5.32 24.47 -13.51
CA VAL A 904 6.17 23.95 -14.59
C VAL A 904 5.76 22.50 -14.86
N ASN A 905 5.47 22.18 -16.12
CA ASN A 905 5.25 20.80 -16.59
C ASN A 905 6.25 20.44 -17.69
N VAL A 906 6.75 19.20 -17.70
CA VAL A 906 7.73 18.73 -18.70
C VAL A 906 7.13 17.57 -19.47
N THR A 907 7.13 17.61 -20.80
CA THR A 907 6.78 16.43 -21.61
C THR A 907 7.98 15.95 -22.41
N ILE A 908 8.30 14.67 -22.31
CA ILE A 908 9.45 14.05 -22.99
C ILE A 908 9.03 12.92 -23.93
N ASN A 909 9.82 12.75 -24.99
CA ASN A 909 9.81 11.59 -25.86
C ASN A 909 11.27 11.15 -26.06
N ILE A 910 11.63 10.01 -25.50
CA ILE A 910 12.99 9.48 -25.50
C ILE A 910 12.91 8.03 -25.95
N THR A 911 13.70 7.66 -26.94
CA THR A 911 13.90 6.25 -27.31
C THR A 911 15.06 5.72 -26.49
N HIS A 912 14.82 4.67 -25.73
CA HIS A 912 15.85 3.92 -25.01
C HIS A 912 15.44 2.47 -24.95
N THR A 913 16.37 1.57 -25.20
CA THR A 913 16.15 0.12 -25.06
C THR A 913 16.01 -0.31 -23.60
N TRP A 914 16.41 0.55 -22.66
CA TRP A 914 16.27 0.34 -21.22
C TRP A 914 16.14 1.67 -20.47
N VAL A 915 14.93 2.20 -20.25
CA VAL A 915 14.80 3.55 -19.63
C VAL A 915 15.25 3.58 -18.17
N GLY A 916 15.38 2.43 -17.53
CA GLY A 916 15.90 2.29 -16.17
C GLY A 916 17.32 2.83 -15.98
N ASP A 917 18.12 2.94 -17.03
CA ASP A 917 19.49 3.45 -16.90
C ASP A 917 19.57 4.98 -16.86
N LEU A 918 18.45 5.65 -17.18
CA LEU A 918 18.38 7.08 -17.39
C LEU A 918 18.03 7.84 -16.10
N ASP A 919 18.94 8.73 -15.69
CA ASP A 919 18.61 9.87 -14.83
C ASP A 919 18.23 11.06 -15.72
N LEU A 920 16.99 11.52 -15.60
CA LEU A 920 16.45 12.68 -16.32
C LEU A 920 16.26 13.85 -15.35
N MET A 921 16.98 14.93 -15.59
CA MET A 921 16.95 16.13 -14.76
C MET A 921 16.54 17.35 -15.58
N LEU A 922 15.69 18.20 -15.00
CA LEU A 922 15.43 19.53 -15.50
C LEU A 922 16.23 20.55 -14.68
N ILE A 923 16.91 21.46 -15.37
CA ILE A 923 17.71 22.53 -14.76
C ILE A 923 17.19 23.88 -15.24
N SER A 924 16.86 24.78 -14.31
CA SER A 924 16.41 26.15 -14.60
C SER A 924 17.60 27.07 -14.96
N PRO A 925 17.37 28.23 -15.60
CA PRO A 925 18.41 29.21 -15.91
C PRO A 925 19.18 29.71 -14.68
N LYS A 926 18.54 29.68 -13.51
CA LYS A 926 19.13 30.03 -12.21
C LYS A 926 20.01 28.92 -11.62
N GLY A 927 19.97 27.71 -12.20
CA GLY A 927 20.73 26.55 -11.77
C GLY A 927 20.00 25.65 -10.78
N THR A 928 18.71 25.85 -10.56
CA THR A 928 17.88 24.93 -9.75
C THR A 928 17.69 23.64 -10.53
N THR A 929 17.94 22.49 -9.90
CA THR A 929 17.85 21.16 -10.54
C THR A 929 16.76 20.32 -9.90
N VAL A 930 15.85 19.77 -10.71
CA VAL A 930 14.81 18.83 -10.31
C VAL A 930 15.00 17.52 -11.05
N LEU A 931 15.01 16.41 -10.31
CA LEU A 931 15.04 15.06 -10.88
C LEU A 931 13.62 14.68 -11.35
N LEU A 932 13.44 14.49 -12.65
CA LEU A 932 12.15 14.09 -13.23
C LEU A 932 11.94 12.59 -13.11
N ALA A 933 12.94 11.85 -13.61
CA ALA A 933 13.04 10.40 -13.55
C ALA A 933 14.42 10.05 -13.00
N ALA A 934 14.47 9.12 -12.05
CA ALA A 934 15.73 8.58 -11.55
C ALA A 934 16.04 7.27 -12.27
N SER A 935 17.33 6.99 -12.47
CA SER A 935 17.81 5.67 -12.85
C SER A 935 17.29 4.66 -11.82
N ARG A 936 16.62 3.61 -12.32
CA ARG A 936 15.94 2.59 -11.52
C ARG A 936 15.84 1.31 -12.32
N ILE A 937 15.17 0.32 -11.74
CA ILE A 937 15.12 -1.00 -12.35
C ILE A 937 13.82 -1.11 -13.13
N ASP A 938 13.85 -0.52 -14.31
CA ASP A 938 12.78 -0.55 -15.30
C ASP A 938 13.35 -1.07 -16.62
N ASP A 939 12.98 -2.30 -16.96
CA ASP A 939 13.39 -3.00 -18.18
C ASP A 939 12.57 -2.60 -19.41
N GLY A 940 11.60 -1.69 -19.23
CA GLY A 940 10.79 -1.22 -20.32
C GLY A 940 11.51 -0.20 -21.21
N GLN A 941 10.92 0.00 -22.39
CA GLN A 941 11.51 0.83 -23.44
C GLN A 941 10.75 2.13 -23.58
N ASN A 942 11.50 3.20 -23.81
CA ASN A 942 11.01 4.51 -24.24
C ASN A 942 10.15 5.30 -23.23
N TYR A 943 10.26 6.62 -23.35
CA TYR A 943 9.27 7.57 -22.89
C TYR A 943 8.47 8.03 -24.11
N ILE A 944 7.16 7.80 -24.12
CA ILE A 944 6.29 8.12 -25.26
C ILE A 944 5.27 9.15 -24.81
N ASN A 945 5.52 10.43 -25.12
CA ASN A 945 4.72 11.56 -24.66
C ASN A 945 4.49 11.53 -23.15
N THR A 946 5.56 11.28 -22.40
CA THR A 946 5.51 11.20 -20.94
C THR A 946 5.55 12.60 -20.36
N GLY A 947 4.50 12.98 -19.64
CA GLY A 947 4.42 14.26 -18.92
C GLY A 947 4.86 14.13 -17.46
N PHE A 948 5.46 15.18 -16.93
CA PHE A 948 5.78 15.37 -15.51
C PHE A 948 5.09 16.63 -14.99
N ASP A 949 4.29 16.48 -13.93
CA ASP A 949 3.47 17.52 -13.29
C ASP A 949 3.26 17.15 -11.80
N ASP A 950 3.53 18.06 -10.86
CA ASP A 950 3.34 17.84 -9.41
C ASP A 950 1.86 17.60 -9.03
N GLY A 951 0.94 18.15 -9.82
CA GLY A 951 -0.51 17.99 -9.70
C GLY A 951 -1.04 16.68 -10.28
N ALA A 952 -0.22 15.88 -10.97
CA ALA A 952 -0.64 14.62 -11.56
C ALA A 952 -1.18 13.65 -10.49
N SER A 953 -2.24 12.92 -10.79
CA SER A 953 -2.81 11.93 -9.86
C SER A 953 -1.93 10.68 -9.73
N LEU A 954 -1.23 10.33 -10.80
CA LEU A 954 -0.34 9.16 -10.90
C LEU A 954 1.07 9.55 -10.44
N SER A 955 1.66 8.76 -9.55
CA SER A 955 3.09 8.89 -9.24
C SER A 955 3.90 8.32 -10.40
N PHE A 956 5.08 8.86 -10.70
CA PHE A 956 5.96 8.24 -11.70
C PHE A 956 6.26 6.76 -11.36
N ASP A 957 6.35 6.42 -10.07
CA ASP A 957 6.50 5.04 -9.56
C ASP A 957 5.28 4.12 -9.77
N SER A 958 4.17 4.64 -10.30
CA SER A 958 2.96 3.85 -10.60
C SER A 958 2.78 3.53 -12.09
N GLY A 959 3.60 4.10 -12.97
CA GLY A 959 3.64 3.76 -14.40
C GLY A 959 4.74 2.74 -14.72
N SER A 960 4.62 2.09 -15.88
CA SER A 960 5.64 1.20 -16.45
C SER A 960 5.99 1.65 -17.87
N ALA A 961 7.22 1.41 -18.32
CA ALA A 961 7.59 1.71 -19.69
C ALA A 961 6.89 0.77 -20.72
N PRO A 962 6.55 1.24 -21.94
CA PRO A 962 6.71 2.62 -22.41
C PRO A 962 5.83 3.59 -21.64
N TYR A 963 6.48 4.61 -21.07
CA TYR A 963 5.78 5.58 -20.22
C TYR A 963 4.86 6.42 -21.09
N THR A 964 3.56 6.31 -20.86
CA THR A 964 2.53 7.06 -21.57
C THR A 964 1.61 7.71 -20.54
N GLY A 965 1.41 9.03 -20.65
CA GLY A 965 0.60 9.81 -19.69
C GLY A 965 1.44 10.75 -18.81
N VAL A 966 0.77 11.37 -17.83
CA VAL A 966 1.33 12.42 -16.97
C VAL A 966 1.54 11.88 -15.55
N PHE A 967 2.72 12.12 -14.98
CA PHE A 967 3.15 11.56 -13.71
C PHE A 967 3.73 12.62 -12.78
N ARG A 968 3.64 12.43 -11.46
CA ARG A 968 4.41 13.25 -10.51
C ARG A 968 5.88 12.88 -10.59
N PRO A 969 6.78 13.85 -10.85
CA PRO A 969 8.22 13.61 -10.93
C PRO A 969 8.81 13.17 -9.59
N PHE A 970 10.05 12.67 -9.62
CA PHE A 970 10.74 12.22 -8.41
C PHE A 970 11.06 13.39 -7.45
N GLY A 971 11.55 14.50 -7.99
CA GLY A 971 11.67 15.78 -7.32
C GLY A 971 10.44 16.67 -7.55
N ASN A 972 10.28 17.70 -6.73
CA ASN A 972 9.13 18.62 -6.78
C ASN A 972 9.39 19.75 -7.79
N LEU A 973 8.60 19.85 -8.87
CA LEU A 973 8.74 20.93 -9.87
C LEU A 973 8.40 22.31 -9.28
N ALA A 974 7.60 22.38 -8.21
CA ALA A 974 7.30 23.61 -7.49
C ALA A 974 8.54 24.27 -6.86
N MET A 975 9.71 23.61 -6.87
CA MET A 975 10.98 24.25 -6.55
C MET A 975 11.36 25.37 -7.52
N PHE A 976 10.79 25.38 -8.73
CA PHE A 976 10.94 26.48 -9.69
C PHE A 976 10.01 27.67 -9.42
N ASN A 977 9.01 27.52 -8.54
CA ASN A 977 8.03 28.58 -8.30
C ASN A 977 8.71 29.83 -7.69
N ASN A 978 8.30 31.00 -8.19
CA ASN A 978 8.88 32.31 -7.92
C ASN A 978 10.28 32.56 -8.52
N GLU A 979 10.81 31.67 -9.36
CA GLU A 979 11.97 31.99 -10.21
C GLU A 979 11.50 32.71 -11.49
N GLU A 980 12.42 33.44 -12.13
CA GLU A 980 12.19 34.00 -13.47
C GLU A 980 12.43 32.90 -14.52
N SER A 981 11.54 32.80 -15.50
CA SER A 981 11.63 31.78 -16.55
C SER A 981 12.68 32.06 -17.62
N PHE A 982 13.13 33.32 -17.76
CA PHE A 982 14.04 33.74 -18.83
C PHE A 982 15.39 33.05 -18.78
N GLY A 983 15.83 32.55 -19.95
CA GLY A 983 17.13 31.95 -20.15
C GLY A 983 17.07 30.48 -20.55
N ASN A 984 18.20 29.79 -20.45
CA ASN A 984 18.33 28.41 -20.90
C ASN A 984 17.82 27.43 -19.85
N TRP A 985 16.78 26.68 -20.21
CA TRP A 985 16.36 25.47 -19.51
C TRP A 985 17.04 24.26 -20.12
N ILE A 986 17.50 23.34 -19.28
CA ILE A 986 18.29 22.20 -19.72
C ILE A 986 17.59 20.92 -19.27
N LEU A 987 17.23 20.06 -20.23
CA LEU A 987 16.93 18.65 -19.96
C LEU A 987 18.25 17.87 -20.09
N LYS A 988 18.70 17.31 -18.98
CA LYS A 988 19.87 16.45 -18.92
C LYS A 988 19.43 15.00 -18.82
N ALA A 989 19.95 14.15 -19.69
CA ALA A 989 19.79 12.70 -19.63
C ALA A 989 21.16 12.06 -19.40
N GLU A 990 21.32 11.37 -18.29
CA GLU A 990 22.53 10.59 -17.96
C GLU A 990 22.19 9.12 -18.05
N ASP A 991 22.96 8.37 -18.83
CA ASP A 991 22.87 6.92 -18.87
C ASP A 991 23.98 6.34 -17.99
N SER A 992 23.57 5.61 -16.97
CA SER A 992 24.44 5.01 -15.95
C SER A 992 24.58 3.48 -16.08
N GLY A 993 23.89 2.88 -17.04
CA GLY A 993 23.95 1.46 -17.36
C GLY A 993 24.85 1.21 -18.58
N PRO A 994 25.45 0.01 -18.72
CA PRO A 994 26.21 -0.37 -19.90
C PRO A 994 25.37 -1.07 -20.97
N ALA A 995 25.77 -0.91 -22.23
CA ALA A 995 25.32 -1.63 -23.43
C ALA A 995 24.00 -1.16 -24.08
N ASP A 996 23.35 -0.13 -23.55
CA ASP A 996 22.12 0.43 -24.10
C ASP A 996 22.40 1.82 -24.72
N LEU A 997 21.72 2.12 -25.82
CA LEU A 997 21.88 3.39 -26.53
C LEU A 997 20.55 4.11 -26.57
N GLY A 998 20.60 5.40 -26.23
CA GLY A 998 19.43 6.26 -26.16
C GLY A 998 19.40 7.36 -27.19
N THR A 999 18.23 7.95 -27.39
CA THR A 999 18.06 9.20 -28.11
C THR A 999 16.94 10.01 -27.48
N ILE A 1000 17.22 11.26 -27.10
CA ILE A 1000 16.18 12.24 -26.80
C ILE A 1000 15.56 12.62 -28.14
N ASN A 1001 14.34 12.17 -28.43
CA ASN A 1001 13.68 12.43 -29.72
C ASN A 1001 13.07 13.83 -29.74
N SER A 1002 12.36 14.19 -28.67
CA SER A 1002 11.76 15.50 -28.48
C SER A 1002 11.44 15.73 -27.01
N TRP A 1003 11.42 16.98 -26.56
CA TRP A 1003 10.79 17.36 -25.30
C TRP A 1003 10.29 18.79 -25.36
N ASN A 1004 9.38 19.12 -24.46
CA ASN A 1004 8.87 20.46 -24.28
C ASN A 1004 8.65 20.79 -22.81
N LEU A 1005 8.59 22.08 -22.55
CA LEU A 1005 8.38 22.66 -21.23
C LEU A 1005 7.17 23.58 -21.29
N GLU A 1006 6.15 23.28 -20.49
CA GLU A 1006 5.05 24.20 -20.22
C GLU A 1006 5.40 25.00 -18.97
N ILE A 1007 5.57 26.32 -19.12
CA ILE A 1007 5.78 27.22 -17.99
C ILE A 1007 4.55 28.11 -17.83
N CYS A 1008 3.89 27.98 -16.68
CA CYS A 1008 2.91 28.93 -16.20
C CYS A 1008 3.58 29.95 -15.30
N GLY A 1009 3.13 31.19 -15.41
CA GLY A 1009 3.63 32.26 -14.58
C GLY A 1009 3.08 33.60 -14.99
N VAL A 1010 3.38 34.61 -14.19
CA VAL A 1010 2.99 35.99 -14.48
C VAL A 1010 4.05 36.63 -15.37
N PRO A 1011 3.73 37.14 -16.58
CA PRO A 1011 4.70 37.80 -17.43
C PRO A 1011 5.45 38.92 -16.70
N VAL A 1012 6.78 38.89 -16.77
CA VAL A 1012 7.63 39.96 -16.25
C VAL A 1012 7.65 41.06 -17.29
N ILE A 1013 6.86 42.11 -17.05
CA ILE A 1013 6.92 43.34 -17.85
C ILE A 1013 8.23 44.08 -17.52
N ASN A 1014 9.17 44.10 -18.46
CA ASN A 1014 10.37 44.92 -18.35
C ASN A 1014 10.01 46.36 -18.71
N LEU A 1015 9.95 47.26 -17.72
CA LEU A 1015 9.50 48.65 -17.91
C LEU A 1015 10.41 49.51 -18.81
N ASN A 1016 11.52 48.95 -19.31
CA ASN A 1016 12.52 49.61 -20.15
C ASN A 1016 12.56 49.09 -21.61
N ASP A 1017 11.59 48.29 -22.03
CA ASP A 1017 11.37 47.83 -23.42
C ASP A 1017 9.95 48.29 -23.81
N LEU A 1018 9.85 49.32 -24.66
CA LEU A 1018 8.61 50.11 -24.82
C LEU A 1018 7.64 49.50 -25.84
N ASP A 1019 8.15 48.85 -26.88
CA ASP A 1019 7.39 48.15 -27.90
C ASP A 1019 7.34 46.63 -27.69
N HIS A 1020 8.03 46.11 -26.68
CA HIS A 1020 7.97 44.72 -26.21
C HIS A 1020 8.40 43.71 -27.27
N ASP A 1021 9.40 44.06 -28.08
CA ASP A 1021 9.97 43.18 -29.10
C ASP A 1021 11.14 42.32 -28.56
N GLY A 1022 11.55 42.55 -27.30
CA GLY A 1022 12.62 41.84 -26.60
C GLY A 1022 13.97 42.56 -26.62
N VAL A 1023 14.07 43.74 -27.24
CA VAL A 1023 15.26 44.60 -27.22
C VAL A 1023 15.01 45.82 -26.33
N LEU A 1024 15.94 46.09 -25.42
CA LEU A 1024 15.81 47.25 -24.52
C LEU A 1024 15.95 48.56 -25.32
N ASN A 1025 15.19 49.59 -24.90
CA ASN A 1025 15.14 50.89 -25.58
C ASN A 1025 16.50 51.59 -25.77
N ASP A 1026 17.53 51.22 -25.00
CA ASP A 1026 18.88 51.79 -25.10
C ASP A 1026 19.73 51.17 -26.22
N VAL A 1027 19.30 50.03 -26.76
CA VAL A 1027 19.98 49.28 -27.84
C VAL A 1027 19.11 49.18 -29.09
N ASP A 1028 17.79 49.34 -28.94
CA ASP A 1028 16.80 49.23 -30.00
C ASP A 1028 16.83 50.42 -30.99
N GLN A 1029 16.98 50.10 -32.27
CA GLN A 1029 16.98 51.06 -33.39
C GLN A 1029 15.67 51.03 -34.19
N CYS A 1030 14.76 50.11 -33.88
CA CYS A 1030 13.46 49.92 -34.51
C CYS A 1030 12.32 49.95 -33.45
N PRO A 1031 12.10 51.09 -32.77
CA PRO A 1031 11.29 51.21 -31.52
C PRO A 1031 9.77 51.17 -31.68
N ASN A 1032 9.28 50.58 -32.78
CA ASN A 1032 7.86 50.30 -32.98
C ASN A 1032 7.69 48.96 -33.66
N THR A 1033 8.59 48.01 -33.42
CA THR A 1033 8.45 46.68 -33.98
C THR A 1033 7.23 46.02 -33.36
N THR A 1034 6.46 45.31 -34.18
CA THR A 1034 5.22 44.70 -33.72
C THR A 1034 5.57 43.63 -32.67
N PRO A 1035 4.99 43.69 -31.45
CA PRO A 1035 5.31 42.73 -30.39
C PRO A 1035 5.17 41.28 -30.87
N GLY A 1036 6.20 40.46 -30.62
CA GLY A 1036 6.27 39.06 -31.05
C GLY A 1036 6.82 38.81 -32.47
N SER A 1037 7.31 39.84 -33.15
CA SER A 1037 8.04 39.69 -34.42
C SER A 1037 9.46 39.12 -34.19
N LEU A 1038 10.00 38.40 -35.17
CA LEU A 1038 11.41 38.01 -35.15
C LEU A 1038 12.29 39.22 -35.50
N VAL A 1039 13.09 39.67 -34.54
CA VAL A 1039 13.96 40.84 -34.67
C VAL A 1039 15.44 40.46 -34.64
N ASP A 1040 16.28 41.28 -35.26
CA ASP A 1040 17.73 41.18 -35.10
C ASP A 1040 18.21 41.78 -33.76
N ALA A 1041 19.54 41.82 -33.57
CA ALA A 1041 20.15 42.37 -32.36
C ALA A 1041 19.92 43.89 -32.18
N LEU A 1042 19.32 44.58 -33.15
CA LEU A 1042 18.99 46.00 -33.13
C LEU A 1042 17.49 46.26 -33.06
N GLY A 1043 16.66 45.23 -32.85
CA GLY A 1043 15.20 45.34 -32.77
C GLY A 1043 14.48 45.38 -34.12
N CYS A 1044 15.19 45.16 -35.23
CA CYS A 1044 14.60 45.32 -36.56
C CYS A 1044 14.09 43.99 -37.12
N PHE A 1045 12.91 44.02 -37.77
CA PHE A 1045 12.26 42.83 -38.36
C PHE A 1045 13.18 42.07 -39.33
N THR A 1046 13.27 40.74 -39.16
CA THR A 1046 14.04 39.86 -40.05
C THR A 1046 13.27 38.61 -40.48
N LEU A 1047 13.71 38.01 -41.58
CA LEU A 1047 13.25 36.69 -42.04
C LEU A 1047 14.45 35.75 -42.22
N PRO A 1048 14.27 34.42 -42.07
CA PRO A 1048 15.30 33.44 -42.36
C PRO A 1048 15.82 33.55 -43.81
N ASN A 1049 17.13 33.37 -44.02
CA ASN A 1049 17.76 33.48 -45.35
C ASN A 1049 17.18 32.53 -46.41
N ASN A 1050 16.59 31.41 -45.99
CA ASN A 1050 15.95 30.40 -46.85
C ASN A 1050 14.44 30.59 -47.00
N ASN A 1051 13.89 31.73 -46.58
CA ASN A 1051 12.45 31.96 -46.62
C ASN A 1051 11.88 31.92 -48.05
N PHE A 1052 12.64 32.32 -49.07
CA PHE A 1052 12.19 32.30 -50.46
C PHE A 1052 12.88 31.22 -51.30
N SER A 1053 12.09 30.56 -52.15
CA SER A 1053 12.55 29.68 -53.22
C SER A 1053 12.09 30.22 -54.58
N ILE A 1054 12.98 30.21 -55.57
CA ILE A 1054 12.70 30.73 -56.92
C ILE A 1054 12.98 29.63 -57.94
N GLU A 1055 11.93 29.22 -58.64
CA GLU A 1055 11.98 28.25 -59.73
C GLU A 1055 11.85 28.97 -61.08
N VAL A 1056 12.69 28.58 -62.06
CA VAL A 1056 12.73 29.22 -63.38
C VAL A 1056 12.54 28.16 -64.47
N THR A 1057 11.54 28.37 -65.33
CA THR A 1057 11.32 27.59 -66.55
C THR A 1057 11.68 28.46 -67.75
N SER A 1058 12.63 28.00 -68.57
CA SER A 1058 13.05 28.72 -69.79
C SER A 1058 12.03 28.57 -70.91
N GLU A 1059 12.17 29.38 -71.95
CA GLU A 1059 11.26 29.42 -73.09
C GLU A 1059 11.25 28.08 -73.85
N THR A 1060 10.06 27.61 -74.25
CA THR A 1060 9.89 26.28 -74.88
C THR A 1060 10.40 26.19 -76.32
N CYS A 1061 10.35 27.28 -77.08
CA CYS A 1061 10.80 27.40 -78.47
C CYS A 1061 11.19 28.88 -78.71
N PRO A 1062 12.14 29.18 -79.59
CA PRO A 1062 12.58 30.56 -79.80
C PRO A 1062 11.44 31.51 -80.21
N ASN A 1063 11.39 32.69 -79.59
CA ASN A 1063 10.43 33.79 -79.84
C ASN A 1063 8.96 33.46 -79.52
N ARG A 1064 8.73 32.61 -78.52
CA ARG A 1064 7.42 32.35 -77.90
C ARG A 1064 7.16 33.15 -76.64
N ASP A 1065 8.19 33.70 -76.03
CA ASP A 1065 8.13 34.54 -74.83
C ASP A 1065 7.31 33.87 -73.73
N ASN A 1066 7.48 32.55 -73.57
CA ASN A 1066 6.69 31.73 -72.65
C ASN A 1066 7.48 31.18 -71.47
N GLY A 1067 8.60 31.83 -71.12
CA GLY A 1067 9.35 31.57 -69.90
C GLY A 1067 8.51 31.86 -68.65
N LYS A 1068 8.87 31.21 -67.54
CA LYS A 1068 8.14 31.31 -66.27
C LYS A 1068 9.09 31.43 -65.09
N ILE A 1069 8.69 32.20 -64.09
CA ILE A 1069 9.35 32.26 -62.79
C ILE A 1069 8.29 32.05 -61.71
N LEU A 1070 8.53 31.14 -60.77
CA LEU A 1070 7.69 30.96 -59.59
C LEU A 1070 8.51 31.32 -58.35
N ILE A 1071 8.04 32.33 -57.62
CA ILE A 1071 8.57 32.68 -56.30
C ILE A 1071 7.64 32.04 -55.27
N ALA A 1072 8.19 31.29 -54.31
CA ALA A 1072 7.45 30.76 -53.17
C ALA A 1072 8.14 31.14 -51.86
N ALA A 1073 7.37 31.63 -50.89
CA ALA A 1073 7.81 31.98 -49.55
C ALA A 1073 7.42 30.87 -48.56
N THR A 1074 8.20 30.69 -47.51
CA THR A 1074 7.93 29.70 -46.46
C THR A 1074 7.05 30.29 -45.36
N ALA A 1075 7.32 31.53 -44.94
CA ALA A 1075 6.49 32.31 -44.05
C ALA A 1075 5.45 33.12 -44.84
N MET A 1076 4.21 33.20 -44.34
CA MET A 1076 3.17 34.01 -44.98
C MET A 1076 3.20 35.45 -44.47
N HIS A 1077 3.58 36.40 -45.33
CA HIS A 1077 3.53 37.84 -45.07
C HIS A 1077 3.02 38.60 -46.29
N ASN A 1078 2.65 39.87 -46.13
CA ASN A 1078 2.26 40.71 -47.28
C ASN A 1078 3.50 41.17 -48.05
N TYR A 1079 4.09 40.27 -48.85
CA TYR A 1079 5.28 40.57 -49.64
C TYR A 1079 4.95 41.43 -50.85
N VAL A 1080 5.94 42.20 -51.29
CA VAL A 1080 5.92 42.93 -52.55
C VAL A 1080 7.20 42.57 -53.31
N ALA A 1081 7.05 41.97 -54.50
CA ALA A 1081 8.17 41.73 -55.40
C ALA A 1081 8.30 42.86 -56.43
N VAL A 1082 9.53 43.36 -56.60
CA VAL A 1082 9.96 44.25 -57.66
C VAL A 1082 10.91 43.48 -58.56
N ILE A 1083 10.52 43.30 -59.82
CA ILE A 1083 11.32 42.59 -60.81
C ILE A 1083 11.81 43.61 -61.83
N SER A 1084 13.11 43.63 -62.07
CA SER A 1084 13.75 44.40 -63.13
C SER A 1084 14.60 43.45 -63.97
N GLY A 1085 14.83 43.76 -65.24
CA GLY A 1085 15.60 42.89 -66.11
C GLY A 1085 15.94 43.54 -67.43
N ILE A 1086 16.71 42.82 -68.24
CA ILE A 1086 17.06 43.22 -69.60
C ILE A 1086 16.83 41.99 -70.49
N SER A 1087 16.15 42.19 -71.61
CA SER A 1087 15.97 41.17 -72.64
C SER A 1087 17.31 40.68 -73.20
N THR A 1088 17.30 39.52 -73.84
CA THR A 1088 18.50 38.91 -74.45
C THR A 1088 19.21 39.76 -75.50
N ASP A 1089 18.56 40.77 -76.09
CA ASP A 1089 19.17 41.75 -76.99
C ASP A 1089 20.02 42.82 -76.27
N GLY A 1090 19.99 42.85 -74.94
CA GLY A 1090 20.77 43.74 -74.08
C GLY A 1090 20.31 45.21 -74.07
N VAL A 1091 19.17 45.54 -74.69
CA VAL A 1091 18.73 46.93 -74.90
C VAL A 1091 17.34 47.21 -74.33
N THR A 1092 16.42 46.25 -74.31
CA THR A 1092 15.04 46.49 -73.84
C THR A 1092 14.94 46.27 -72.32
N PRO A 1093 14.60 47.32 -71.52
CA PRO A 1093 14.43 47.17 -70.08
C PRO A 1093 13.09 46.49 -69.78
N ILE A 1094 13.14 45.45 -68.95
CA ILE A 1094 11.96 44.79 -68.40
C ILE A 1094 11.77 45.32 -66.98
N SER A 1095 10.60 45.86 -66.66
CA SER A 1095 10.30 46.30 -65.30
C SER A 1095 8.87 45.92 -64.92
N ILE A 1096 8.76 45.07 -63.90
CA ILE A 1096 7.51 44.63 -63.29
C ILE A 1096 7.58 45.04 -61.81
N THR A 1097 7.01 46.19 -61.48
CA THR A 1097 7.06 46.74 -60.13
C THR A 1097 5.82 46.35 -59.32
N ASN A 1098 6.00 46.25 -58.00
CA ASN A 1098 4.92 46.14 -57.01
C ASN A 1098 3.97 44.97 -57.21
N LYS A 1099 4.49 43.74 -57.30
CA LYS A 1099 3.66 42.53 -57.32
C LYS A 1099 3.43 42.02 -55.90
N PRO A 1100 2.24 42.23 -55.31
CA PRO A 1100 1.95 41.71 -53.99
C PRO A 1100 1.74 40.20 -54.03
N PHE A 1101 2.24 39.49 -53.03
CA PHE A 1101 1.93 38.08 -52.82
C PHE A 1101 2.06 37.71 -51.35
N THR A 1102 1.40 36.62 -50.93
CA THR A 1102 1.44 36.17 -49.53
C THR A 1102 2.22 34.89 -49.30
N ASN A 1103 2.21 34.00 -50.28
CA ASN A 1103 2.87 32.69 -50.20
C ASN A 1103 3.55 32.29 -51.51
N SER A 1104 2.95 32.60 -52.66
CA SER A 1104 3.60 32.38 -53.96
C SER A 1104 3.21 33.44 -55.00
N LEU A 1105 4.11 33.67 -55.94
CA LEU A 1105 3.92 34.58 -57.08
C LEU A 1105 4.41 33.89 -58.37
N PRO A 1106 3.49 33.39 -59.21
CA PRO A 1106 3.83 32.95 -60.55
C PRO A 1106 3.93 34.15 -61.50
N LEU A 1107 4.98 34.16 -62.31
CA LEU A 1107 5.19 35.08 -63.43
C LEU A 1107 5.31 34.24 -64.70
N ASP A 1108 4.35 34.38 -65.61
CA ASP A 1108 4.30 33.65 -66.87
C ASP A 1108 4.52 34.60 -68.06
N ASN A 1109 4.79 34.00 -69.23
CA ASN A 1109 4.96 34.70 -70.51
C ASN A 1109 6.11 35.70 -70.51
N LEU A 1110 7.25 35.27 -69.96
CA LEU A 1110 8.46 36.07 -69.88
C LEU A 1110 9.36 35.84 -71.09
N GLU A 1111 9.84 36.93 -71.68
CA GLU A 1111 10.86 36.89 -72.73
C GLU A 1111 12.19 36.36 -72.16
N PRO A 1112 13.04 35.72 -72.97
CA PRO A 1112 14.38 35.36 -72.56
C PRO A 1112 15.21 36.59 -72.15
N GLY A 1113 15.83 36.53 -70.97
CA GLY A 1113 16.56 37.65 -70.39
C GLY A 1113 17.09 37.37 -68.97
N THR A 1114 17.83 38.32 -68.42
CA THR A 1114 18.26 38.29 -67.01
C THR A 1114 17.34 39.18 -66.18
N TYR A 1115 16.88 38.67 -65.04
CA TYR A 1115 15.94 39.31 -64.13
C TYR A 1115 16.54 39.41 -62.72
N ILE A 1116 16.44 40.59 -62.13
CA ILE A 1116 16.69 40.89 -60.72
C ILE A 1116 15.34 41.01 -60.00
N ILE A 1117 15.11 40.18 -59.01
CA ILE A 1117 13.88 40.12 -58.20
C ILE A 1117 14.23 40.57 -56.78
N CYS A 1118 13.73 41.72 -56.36
CA CYS A 1118 13.82 42.20 -54.98
C CYS A 1118 12.47 42.02 -54.29
N ILE A 1119 12.45 41.32 -53.16
CA ILE A 1119 11.24 41.02 -52.39
C ILE A 1119 11.32 41.76 -51.06
N SER A 1120 10.31 42.58 -50.76
CA SER A 1120 10.16 43.27 -49.49
C SER A 1120 8.87 42.87 -48.77
N VAL A 1121 8.76 43.19 -47.48
CA VAL A 1121 7.53 43.00 -46.70
C VAL A 1121 6.85 44.35 -46.51
N SER A 1122 5.58 44.45 -46.88
CA SER A 1122 4.83 45.70 -46.79
C SER A 1122 4.72 46.18 -45.35
N GLY A 1123 5.35 47.33 -45.06
CA GLY A 1123 5.33 47.96 -43.74
C GLY A 1123 6.60 47.73 -42.91
N GLU A 1124 7.49 46.84 -43.36
CA GLU A 1124 8.75 46.49 -42.68
C GLU A 1124 9.97 46.98 -43.46
N THR A 1125 11.12 47.11 -42.80
CA THR A 1125 12.40 47.52 -43.40
C THR A 1125 13.19 46.37 -44.06
N PHE A 1126 12.49 45.31 -44.47
CA PHE A 1126 13.09 44.10 -45.05
C PHE A 1126 13.09 44.13 -46.59
N GLU A 1127 14.25 43.83 -47.21
CA GLU A 1127 14.39 43.58 -48.64
C GLU A 1127 15.44 42.49 -48.92
N GLN A 1128 15.13 41.54 -49.81
CA GLN A 1128 16.06 40.52 -50.29
C GLN A 1128 15.99 40.40 -51.82
N CYS A 1129 17.14 40.49 -52.49
CA CYS A 1129 17.22 40.48 -53.96
C CYS A 1129 17.90 39.22 -54.52
N PHE A 1130 17.43 38.75 -55.68
CA PHE A 1130 17.91 37.58 -56.40
C PHE A 1130 18.15 37.92 -57.87
N GLU A 1131 19.21 37.39 -58.48
CA GLU A 1131 19.46 37.48 -59.93
C GLU A 1131 19.25 36.11 -60.58
N ILE A 1132 18.43 36.04 -61.62
CA ILE A 1132 18.06 34.81 -62.32
C ILE A 1132 17.98 35.03 -63.83
N LYS A 1133 18.07 33.95 -64.62
CA LYS A 1133 18.12 34.02 -66.08
C LYS A 1133 17.10 33.08 -66.73
N VAL A 1134 16.24 33.63 -67.58
CA VAL A 1134 15.35 32.88 -68.48
C VAL A 1134 16.08 32.72 -69.81
N ILE A 1135 16.32 31.48 -70.23
CA ILE A 1135 17.10 31.17 -71.44
C ILE A 1135 16.16 31.10 -72.65
N ALA A 1136 16.65 31.51 -73.83
CA ALA A 1136 15.91 31.44 -75.08
C ALA A 1136 15.74 29.98 -75.54
N GLY A 1137 14.60 29.67 -76.15
CA GLY A 1137 14.37 28.35 -76.72
C GLY A 1137 15.34 28.06 -77.89
N GLU A 1138 15.76 26.81 -78.03
CA GLU A 1138 16.64 26.40 -79.14
C GLU A 1138 15.82 25.96 -80.37
N GLU A 1139 16.35 26.21 -81.57
CA GLU A 1139 15.77 25.66 -82.81
C GLU A 1139 16.09 24.18 -82.93
N ILE A 1140 15.05 23.34 -82.96
CA ILE A 1140 15.18 21.90 -83.19
C ILE A 1140 15.21 21.63 -84.69
N LEU A 1141 16.31 21.04 -85.17
CA LEU A 1141 16.51 20.66 -86.55
C LEU A 1141 16.32 19.15 -86.68
N ALA A 1142 15.29 18.72 -87.40
CA ALA A 1142 14.96 17.31 -87.60
C ALA A 1142 15.01 16.93 -89.08
N GLU A 1143 15.57 15.77 -89.37
CA GLU A 1143 15.63 15.18 -90.70
C GLU A 1143 14.57 14.08 -90.80
N ALA A 1144 13.66 14.22 -91.76
CA ALA A 1144 12.59 13.25 -91.99
C ALA A 1144 12.93 12.38 -93.20
N ASN A 1145 13.03 11.06 -92.99
CA ASN A 1145 13.27 10.10 -94.05
C ASN A 1145 11.98 9.30 -94.32
N VAL A 1146 11.47 9.37 -95.54
CA VAL A 1146 10.14 8.84 -95.91
C VAL A 1146 10.28 7.75 -96.97
N THR A 1147 9.76 6.56 -96.70
CA THR A 1147 9.70 5.46 -97.67
C THR A 1147 8.34 4.75 -97.61
N SER A 1148 7.68 4.65 -98.77
CA SER A 1148 6.41 3.95 -99.05
C SER A 1148 5.51 3.69 -97.85
N GLY A 1149 4.85 4.75 -97.35
CA GLY A 1149 3.79 4.67 -96.34
C GLY A 1149 4.24 4.84 -94.88
N LYS A 1150 5.53 5.02 -94.60
CA LYS A 1150 6.05 5.37 -93.26
C LYS A 1150 7.08 6.50 -93.34
N ALA A 1151 7.05 7.39 -92.36
CA ALA A 1151 8.03 8.45 -92.15
C ALA A 1151 8.73 8.23 -90.81
N ALA A 1152 10.06 8.28 -90.80
CA ALA A 1152 10.87 8.35 -89.58
C ALA A 1152 11.49 9.74 -89.49
N VAL A 1153 11.34 10.40 -88.35
CA VAL A 1153 11.89 11.73 -88.09
C VAL A 1153 12.98 11.59 -87.03
N GLU A 1154 14.20 12.01 -87.36
CA GLU A 1154 15.35 12.01 -86.47
C GLU A 1154 15.75 13.45 -86.14
N ILE A 1155 15.75 13.82 -84.87
CA ILE A 1155 16.22 15.15 -84.44
C ILE A 1155 17.75 15.16 -84.52
N LYS A 1156 18.31 16.04 -85.35
CA LYS A 1156 19.75 16.17 -85.62
C LYS A 1156 20.43 17.21 -84.73
N LYS A 1157 19.69 18.20 -84.21
CA LYS A 1157 20.20 19.24 -83.30
C LYS A 1157 19.03 19.89 -82.55
N GLY A 1158 19.26 20.33 -81.31
CA GLY A 1158 18.26 20.94 -80.42
C GLY A 1158 17.73 19.96 -79.38
#